data_AF-A0A1V9Z3N0-F1
#
_entry.id   AF-A0A1V9Z3N0-F1
#
_cell.length_a   1.000
_cell.length_b   1.000
_cell.length_c   1.000
_cell.angle_alpha   90.00
_cell.angle_beta   90.00
_cell.angle_gamma   90.00
#
_symmetry.space_group_name_H-M   'P 1'
#
loop_
_entity.id
_entity.type
_entity.pdbx_description
1 polymer ?
#
loop_
_entity_poly.entity_id
_entity_poly.type
_entity_poly.pdbx_seq_one_letter_code
_entity_poly.pdbx_strand_id
1 'polypeptide(L)'
;MDEEVSLLEEQPYIEFNGDDKAVRRRSLLDKSLGRRKSLLQTPFLCADEADYLILRANDPPETETTTLQETLKLVKARKYRLQQFAKMQSITGMNPMTLRFKIEYEAGFHDKIQNLAPHNTQYCFLLGFTGSLLYYTWEASRNHLTPFAYALAFGLGVGSFFIGFLLAFCSCMIERMELLSIIVFSNAALSFILFKPAAHLTGPILPLFILIIPIFGVTRVRFLYSCILGWSIFFLYITIQLIALQVLDFTTEKDSDILYQGLNYGMMVLGGMVSHYRQELLRRRNYALQLPFTTSNNTASETSDDLEKPKFSKSRLLYPFTLEFRNEEVETCFMRHWYLVDPFPFENPNAAVLHQGAFKVVRFSIATAVFNQCFLAIQDYRLLKDSPSIQKLDYGLRFGAIATMYISSAALMFVLGKQYFRKWIDGNLGVSKEVEQLQGARTPSRRQALLAKFLPTHFARQALKKAQHSDVVASQYFSACVVLVHTSCMAIMLFSVASSRSARSSDVYFMGFINSILFSHRSGFRVRHRYAVLTTTLVGFSVILVAIKMLHVNGYPYLWIRYGAYIIIVLVLAGMISREEESLRRDFFILKSIRTLEFEEWYQTIINIQGKISYFSFQLIIAIEWVRTRLINKVKARREAKKSHSREAPVLIDTSTHLSQASKIGMYGEFVHLLLVVIDLLVHISS
;
A
#
# COMPACT_ATOMS: atom_id res chain seq x y z
N MET A 1 -0.91 42.04 -0.98
CA MET A 1 -0.32 40.69 -1.11
C MET A 1 -0.25 39.92 0.20
N ASP A 2 0.45 40.38 1.25
CA ASP A 2 0.43 39.63 2.54
C ASP A 2 -0.96 39.67 3.22
N GLU A 3 -1.73 40.75 3.05
CA GLU A 3 -3.16 40.81 3.41
C GLU A 3 -4.07 39.90 2.56
N GLU A 4 -3.72 39.63 1.29
CA GLU A 4 -4.52 38.76 0.41
C GLU A 4 -4.33 37.28 0.74
N VAL A 5 -3.15 36.91 1.23
CA VAL A 5 -2.86 35.58 1.80
C VAL A 5 -3.55 35.42 3.16
N SER A 6 -3.56 36.47 3.99
CA SER A 6 -4.30 36.51 5.27
C SER A 6 -5.81 36.37 5.07
N LEU A 7 -6.39 36.97 4.04
CA LEU A 7 -7.83 36.84 3.72
C LEU A 7 -8.20 35.43 3.23
N LEU A 8 -7.28 34.73 2.56
CA LEU A 8 -7.43 33.30 2.21
C LEU A 8 -7.31 32.36 3.42
N GLU A 9 -6.61 32.78 4.47
CA GLU A 9 -6.56 32.06 5.76
C GLU A 9 -7.79 32.35 6.65
N GLU A 10 -8.43 33.52 6.52
CA GLU A 10 -9.53 33.95 7.39
C GLU A 10 -10.95 33.68 6.87
N GLN A 11 -11.16 33.41 5.57
CA GLN A 11 -12.50 33.09 5.04
C GLN A 11 -12.61 31.63 4.59
N PRO A 12 -13.28 30.77 5.38
CA PRO A 12 -13.67 29.46 4.90
C PRO A 12 -14.88 29.66 3.97
N TYR A 13 -14.63 29.60 2.66
CA TYR A 13 -15.60 29.26 1.61
C TYR A 13 -16.80 30.23 1.44
N ILE A 14 -16.80 30.97 0.32
CA ILE A 14 -18.00 31.69 -0.14
C ILE A 14 -18.88 30.70 -0.90
N GLU A 15 -20.10 30.46 -0.40
CA GLU A 15 -21.15 29.71 -1.11
C GLU A 15 -21.50 30.38 -2.44
N PHE A 16 -21.50 29.58 -3.51
CA PHE A 16 -22.09 29.99 -4.78
C PHE A 16 -23.61 29.87 -4.67
N ASN A 17 -24.30 30.98 -4.38
CA ASN A 17 -25.73 31.06 -4.65
C ASN A 17 -25.95 31.03 -6.16
N GLY A 18 -26.63 29.99 -6.62
CA GLY A 18 -27.01 29.79 -8.01
C GLY A 18 -28.03 30.83 -8.44
N ASP A 19 -27.56 31.88 -9.12
CA ASP A 19 -28.43 32.76 -9.90
C ASP A 19 -28.16 32.54 -11.40
N ASP A 20 -29.04 31.74 -12.01
CA ASP A 20 -29.02 31.16 -13.36
C ASP A 20 -29.07 32.19 -14.51
N LYS A 21 -28.92 33.49 -14.24
CA LYS A 21 -29.13 34.56 -15.23
C LYS A 21 -27.87 35.25 -15.73
N ALA A 22 -26.70 35.03 -15.10
CA ALA A 22 -25.46 35.71 -15.49
C ALA A 22 -24.64 34.99 -16.59
N VAL A 23 -25.03 33.77 -17.00
CA VAL A 23 -24.25 32.92 -17.93
C VAL A 23 -24.46 33.27 -19.42
N ARG A 24 -25.39 34.18 -19.76
CA ARG A 24 -25.81 34.41 -21.17
C ARG A 24 -25.00 35.40 -22.02
N ARG A 25 -23.94 36.06 -21.52
CA ARG A 25 -23.23 37.12 -22.28
C ARG A 25 -21.74 36.90 -22.58
N ARG A 26 -21.27 35.65 -22.67
CA ARG A 26 -19.91 35.33 -23.19
C ARG A 26 -19.93 34.20 -24.21
N SER A 27 -20.70 34.34 -25.30
CA SER A 27 -20.91 33.27 -26.28
C SER A 27 -20.35 33.53 -27.69
N LEU A 28 -19.43 34.47 -27.90
CA LEU A 28 -19.04 34.83 -29.28
C LEU A 28 -17.54 34.83 -29.62
N LEU A 29 -16.63 34.47 -28.70
CA LEU A 29 -15.18 34.45 -28.98
C LEU A 29 -14.44 33.14 -28.65
N ASP A 30 -15.16 32.08 -28.27
CA ASP A 30 -14.60 30.79 -27.80
C ASP A 30 -14.75 29.63 -28.83
N LYS A 31 -14.82 29.93 -30.13
CA LYS A 31 -15.21 28.94 -31.16
C LYS A 31 -14.11 27.97 -31.63
N SER A 32 -12.88 27.98 -31.10
CA SER A 32 -11.79 27.14 -31.64
C SER A 32 -11.26 26.03 -30.72
N LEU A 33 -11.76 25.85 -29.50
CA LEU A 33 -11.42 24.71 -28.64
C LEU A 33 -12.70 24.17 -27.99
N GLY A 34 -13.06 22.93 -28.32
CA GLY A 34 -14.28 22.27 -27.85
C GLY A 34 -14.51 22.45 -26.35
N ARG A 35 -15.70 22.95 -26.01
CA ARG A 35 -16.11 23.35 -24.66
C ARG A 35 -16.14 22.13 -23.72
N ARG A 36 -15.16 22.03 -22.84
CA ARG A 36 -15.17 21.04 -21.74
C ARG A 36 -16.16 21.48 -20.66
N LYS A 37 -17.01 20.56 -20.16
CA LYS A 37 -17.74 20.78 -18.90
C LYS A 37 -16.73 20.81 -17.75
N SER A 38 -16.96 21.61 -16.71
CA SER A 38 -16.07 21.69 -15.54
C SER A 38 -15.74 20.29 -15.01
N LEU A 39 -14.48 20.02 -14.67
CA LEU A 39 -14.09 18.72 -14.09
C LEU A 39 -14.85 18.41 -12.80
N LEU A 40 -15.26 19.47 -12.08
CA LEU A 40 -16.08 19.40 -10.88
C LEU A 40 -17.51 18.90 -11.16
N GLN A 41 -18.00 19.08 -12.39
CA GLN A 41 -19.36 18.77 -12.82
C GLN A 41 -19.44 17.59 -13.79
N THR A 42 -18.31 17.02 -14.23
CA THR A 42 -18.29 15.85 -15.12
C THR A 42 -18.50 14.56 -14.32
N PRO A 43 -19.59 13.82 -14.56
CA PRO A 43 -19.89 12.60 -13.80
C PRO A 43 -19.05 11.39 -14.22
N PHE A 44 -18.58 11.34 -15.48
CA PHE A 44 -17.78 10.23 -16.01
C PHE A 44 -16.81 10.73 -17.10
N LEU A 45 -15.57 10.23 -17.06
CA LEU A 45 -14.50 10.52 -18.01
C LEU A 45 -14.25 9.30 -18.93
N CYS A 46 -14.17 9.54 -20.24
CA CYS A 46 -13.73 8.53 -21.19
C CYS A 46 -12.26 8.15 -20.97
N ALA A 47 -11.84 6.96 -21.41
CA ALA A 47 -10.48 6.45 -21.17
C ALA A 47 -9.39 7.35 -21.77
N ASP A 48 -9.54 7.74 -23.04
CA ASP A 48 -8.59 8.62 -23.73
C ASP A 48 -8.52 10.01 -23.08
N GLU A 49 -9.65 10.51 -22.60
CA GLU A 49 -9.70 11.76 -21.85
C GLU A 49 -8.99 11.62 -20.50
N ALA A 50 -9.22 10.52 -19.77
CA ALA A 50 -8.57 10.25 -18.51
C ALA A 50 -7.04 10.11 -18.66
N ASP A 51 -6.56 9.43 -19.70
CA ASP A 51 -5.12 9.30 -19.99
C ASP A 51 -4.48 10.67 -20.24
N TYR A 52 -5.10 11.50 -21.07
CA TYR A 52 -4.64 12.87 -21.33
C TYR A 52 -4.59 13.71 -20.06
N LEU A 53 -5.61 13.61 -19.20
CA LEU A 53 -5.66 14.35 -17.94
C LEU A 53 -4.61 13.88 -16.95
N ILE A 54 -4.36 12.58 -16.86
CA ILE A 54 -3.33 12.04 -15.97
C ILE A 54 -1.96 12.56 -16.40
N LEU A 55 -1.65 12.57 -17.69
CA LEU A 55 -0.39 13.11 -18.20
C LEU A 55 -0.29 14.62 -17.90
N ARG A 56 -1.34 15.39 -18.22
CA ARG A 56 -1.39 16.84 -17.96
C ARG A 56 -1.21 17.19 -16.48
N ALA A 57 -1.80 16.42 -15.58
CA ALA A 57 -1.67 16.65 -14.14
C ALA A 57 -0.25 16.44 -13.62
N ASN A 58 0.52 15.59 -14.29
CA ASN A 58 1.87 15.18 -13.90
C ASN A 58 2.95 15.77 -14.81
N ASP A 59 2.63 16.77 -15.63
CA ASP A 59 3.61 17.43 -16.48
C ASP A 59 4.76 18.00 -15.65
N PRO A 60 5.99 17.99 -16.18
CA PRO A 60 7.13 18.58 -15.48
C PRO A 60 6.85 20.08 -15.27
N PRO A 61 7.18 20.64 -14.09
CA PRO A 61 7.00 22.06 -13.86
C PRO A 61 7.79 22.85 -14.92
N GLU A 62 7.16 23.87 -15.50
CA GLU A 62 7.81 24.78 -16.43
C GLU A 62 9.02 25.42 -15.73
N THR A 63 10.21 25.08 -16.20
CA THR A 63 11.49 25.56 -15.67
C THR A 63 11.95 26.84 -16.37
N GLU A 64 11.28 27.21 -17.45
CA GLU A 64 11.53 28.39 -18.27
C GLU A 64 10.79 29.61 -17.72
N THR A 65 10.93 29.92 -16.43
CA THR A 65 10.49 31.22 -15.90
C THR A 65 11.60 32.23 -16.08
N THR A 66 11.32 33.31 -16.81
CA THR A 66 12.31 34.34 -17.15
C THR A 66 12.65 35.24 -15.96
N THR A 67 11.84 35.23 -14.88
CA THR A 67 12.03 36.10 -13.71
C THR A 67 12.00 35.36 -12.38
N LEU A 68 12.80 35.83 -11.41
CA LEU A 68 12.85 35.31 -10.03
C LEU A 68 11.48 35.41 -9.32
N GLN A 69 10.69 36.44 -9.67
CA GLN A 69 9.34 36.63 -9.14
C GLN A 69 8.37 35.53 -9.60
N GLU A 70 8.45 35.08 -10.85
CA GLU A 70 7.64 33.98 -11.37
C GLU A 70 8.01 32.66 -10.71
N THR A 71 9.31 32.39 -10.53
CA THR A 71 9.77 31.18 -9.81
C THR A 71 9.23 31.17 -8.38
N LEU A 72 9.29 32.30 -7.68
CA LEU A 72 8.81 32.43 -6.31
C LEU A 72 7.28 32.26 -6.22
N LYS A 73 6.53 32.77 -7.22
CA LYS A 73 5.08 32.53 -7.35
C LYS A 73 4.75 31.05 -7.58
N LEU A 74 5.47 30.35 -8.46
CA LEU A 74 5.29 28.92 -8.69
C LEU A 74 5.59 28.08 -7.44
N VAL A 75 6.65 28.41 -6.70
CA VAL A 75 6.98 27.73 -5.44
C VAL A 75 5.88 27.96 -4.40
N LYS A 76 5.37 29.18 -4.26
CA LYS A 76 4.24 29.48 -3.37
C LYS A 76 2.97 28.74 -3.78
N ALA A 77 2.63 28.72 -5.06
CA ALA A 77 1.47 28.00 -5.59
C ALA A 77 1.56 26.48 -5.34
N ARG A 78 2.76 25.90 -5.54
CA ARG A 78 3.03 24.49 -5.23
C ARG A 78 2.86 24.20 -3.74
N LYS A 79 3.43 25.03 -2.86
CA LYS A 79 3.29 24.88 -1.41
C LYS A 79 1.83 24.97 -0.98
N TYR A 80 1.09 25.92 -1.53
CA TYR A 80 -0.34 26.08 -1.28
C TYR A 80 -1.14 24.85 -1.73
N ARG A 81 -0.87 24.33 -2.93
CA ARG A 81 -1.50 23.09 -3.44
C ARG A 81 -1.28 21.91 -2.50
N LEU A 82 -0.03 21.69 -2.06
CA LEU A 82 0.31 20.64 -1.09
C LEU A 82 -0.45 20.81 0.23
N GLN A 83 -0.52 22.03 0.74
CA GLN A 83 -1.27 22.34 1.97
C GLN A 83 -2.77 22.08 1.81
N GLN A 84 -3.36 22.40 0.67
CA GLN A 84 -4.78 22.15 0.42
C GLN A 84 -5.09 20.66 0.29
N PHE A 85 -4.21 19.88 -0.34
CA PHE A 85 -4.33 18.42 -0.36
C PHE A 85 -4.24 17.80 1.03
N ALA A 86 -3.27 18.23 1.83
CA ALA A 86 -3.14 17.78 3.20
C ALA A 86 -4.34 18.21 4.06
N LYS A 87 -4.88 19.42 3.83
CA LYS A 87 -6.10 19.91 4.49
C LYS A 87 -7.30 19.04 4.14
N MET A 88 -7.51 18.72 2.86
CA MET A 88 -8.60 17.82 2.42
C MET A 88 -8.53 16.44 3.10
N GLN A 89 -7.34 15.85 3.19
CA GLN A 89 -7.19 14.59 3.91
C GLN A 89 -7.36 14.74 5.42
N SER A 90 -7.01 15.88 6.00
CA SER A 90 -7.16 16.14 7.43
C SER A 90 -8.62 16.34 7.86
N ILE A 91 -9.51 16.78 6.95
CA ILE A 91 -10.93 17.02 7.25
C ILE A 91 -11.59 15.76 7.81
N THR A 92 -11.28 14.60 7.23
CA THR A 92 -11.82 13.31 7.67
C THR A 92 -11.33 12.87 9.05
N GLY A 93 -10.25 13.49 9.57
CA GLY A 93 -9.73 13.27 10.92
C GLY A 93 -9.36 11.82 11.20
N MET A 94 -8.37 11.28 10.48
CA MET A 94 -7.92 9.90 10.62
C MET A 94 -6.98 9.71 11.80
N ASN A 95 -7.30 8.77 12.69
CA ASN A 95 -6.37 8.38 13.76
C ASN A 95 -5.21 7.54 13.18
N PRO A 96 -3.94 7.88 13.46
CA PRO A 96 -2.80 7.19 12.87
C PRO A 96 -2.59 5.76 13.35
N MET A 97 -3.10 5.36 14.52
CA MET A 97 -2.91 4.01 15.04
C MET A 97 -4.06 3.08 14.66
N THR A 98 -5.30 3.57 14.73
CA THR A 98 -6.50 2.76 14.44
C THR A 98 -6.98 2.89 13.01
N LEU A 99 -6.46 3.88 12.27
CA LEU A 99 -6.91 4.31 10.93
C LEU A 99 -8.37 4.76 10.85
N ARG A 100 -9.13 4.80 11.95
CA ARG A 100 -10.54 5.22 11.91
C ARG A 100 -10.66 6.71 11.60
N PHE A 101 -11.67 7.05 10.78
CA PHE A 101 -12.08 8.43 10.57
C PHE A 101 -12.96 8.93 11.70
N LYS A 102 -13.28 10.22 11.67
CA LYS A 102 -14.40 10.77 12.43
C LYS A 102 -15.70 10.05 12.06
N ILE A 103 -16.62 10.00 13.02
CA ILE A 103 -17.88 9.25 12.94
C ILE A 103 -18.67 9.60 11.66
N GLU A 104 -18.69 10.89 11.29
CA GLU A 104 -19.37 11.42 10.10
C GLU A 104 -18.92 10.78 8.78
N TYR A 105 -17.63 10.43 8.65
CA TYR A 105 -17.05 9.87 7.42
C TYR A 105 -16.85 8.35 7.49
N GLU A 106 -16.79 7.77 8.70
CA GLU A 106 -16.55 6.34 8.89
C GLU A 106 -17.73 5.50 8.38
N ALA A 107 -18.97 5.99 8.51
CA ALA A 107 -20.16 5.28 8.02
C ALA A 107 -20.16 5.13 6.50
N GLY A 108 -19.91 6.22 5.75
CA GLY A 108 -19.84 6.18 4.28
C GLY A 108 -18.62 5.41 3.77
N PHE A 109 -17.49 5.45 4.48
CA PHE A 109 -16.34 4.59 4.17
C PHE A 109 -16.67 3.11 4.37
N HIS A 110 -17.36 2.78 5.46
CA HIS A 110 -17.75 1.41 5.78
C HIS A 110 -18.66 0.83 4.71
N ASP A 111 -19.74 1.54 4.36
CA ASP A 111 -20.71 1.10 3.36
C ASP A 111 -20.04 0.82 2.00
N LYS A 112 -19.20 1.75 1.54
CA LYS A 112 -18.43 1.58 0.32
C LYS A 112 -17.53 0.34 0.33
N ILE A 113 -16.90 0.03 1.47
CA ILE A 113 -16.07 -1.17 1.60
C ILE A 113 -16.92 -2.44 1.55
N GLN A 114 -18.07 -2.45 2.22
CA GLN A 114 -18.99 -3.59 2.24
C GLN A 114 -19.49 -3.92 0.83
N ASN A 115 -19.81 -2.91 0.02
CA ASN A 115 -20.25 -3.10 -1.37
C ASN A 115 -19.14 -3.63 -2.29
N LEU A 116 -17.88 -3.35 -1.95
CA LEU A 116 -16.72 -3.80 -2.70
C LEU A 116 -16.23 -5.19 -2.24
N ALA A 117 -16.49 -5.60 -1.00
CA ALA A 117 -16.02 -6.86 -0.42
C ALA A 117 -16.53 -8.19 -1.03
N PRO A 118 -17.75 -8.33 -1.59
CA PRO A 118 -18.40 -9.64 -1.74
C PRO A 118 -17.60 -10.61 -2.59
N HIS A 119 -17.12 -10.17 -3.75
CA HIS A 119 -16.36 -11.02 -4.67
C HIS A 119 -15.14 -11.64 -3.97
N ASN A 120 -14.29 -10.83 -3.34
CA ASN A 120 -13.08 -11.34 -2.68
C ASN A 120 -13.41 -12.28 -1.52
N THR A 121 -14.43 -11.95 -0.73
CA THR A 121 -14.86 -12.78 0.40
C THR A 121 -15.45 -14.11 -0.06
N GLN A 122 -16.24 -14.12 -1.13
CA GLN A 122 -16.80 -15.33 -1.74
C GLN A 122 -15.68 -16.28 -2.23
N TYR A 123 -14.68 -15.77 -2.95
CA TYR A 123 -13.54 -16.59 -3.37
C TYR A 123 -12.74 -17.12 -2.16
N CYS A 124 -12.53 -16.29 -1.13
CA CYS A 124 -11.86 -16.74 0.10
C CYS A 124 -12.64 -17.83 0.82
N PHE A 125 -13.96 -17.72 0.91
CA PHE A 125 -14.79 -18.75 1.55
C PHE A 125 -14.83 -20.04 0.74
N LEU A 126 -14.87 -19.96 -0.59
CA LEU A 126 -14.77 -21.13 -1.45
C LEU A 126 -13.41 -21.84 -1.31
N LEU A 127 -12.31 -21.08 -1.30
CA LEU A 127 -10.97 -21.62 -1.06
C LEU A 127 -10.82 -22.18 0.35
N GLY A 128 -11.42 -21.52 1.35
CA GLY A 128 -11.45 -22.00 2.74
C GLY A 128 -12.25 -23.28 2.89
N PHE A 129 -13.43 -23.37 2.26
CA PHE A 129 -14.28 -24.56 2.23
C PHE A 129 -13.55 -25.73 1.57
N THR A 130 -13.06 -25.55 0.35
CA THR A 130 -12.34 -26.60 -0.39
C THR A 130 -11.06 -27.04 0.32
N GLY A 131 -10.25 -26.09 0.80
CA GLY A 131 -9.02 -26.39 1.53
C GLY A 131 -9.25 -27.08 2.88
N SER A 132 -10.24 -26.64 3.66
CA SER A 132 -10.58 -27.28 4.95
C SER A 132 -11.21 -28.65 4.75
N LEU A 133 -12.07 -28.83 3.73
CA LEU A 133 -12.65 -30.12 3.39
C LEU A 133 -11.56 -31.13 2.99
N LEU A 134 -10.63 -30.74 2.12
CA LEU A 134 -9.51 -31.59 1.72
C LEU A 134 -8.62 -31.94 2.92
N TYR A 135 -8.34 -30.97 3.78
CA TYR A 135 -7.53 -31.19 4.98
C TYR A 135 -8.18 -32.17 5.96
N TYR A 136 -9.46 -31.95 6.31
CA TYR A 136 -10.13 -32.81 7.29
C TYR A 136 -10.46 -34.19 6.75
N THR A 137 -10.77 -34.33 5.45
CA THR A 137 -10.93 -35.66 4.83
C THR A 137 -9.61 -36.41 4.80
N TRP A 138 -8.49 -35.72 4.52
CA TRP A 138 -7.15 -36.29 4.61
C TRP A 138 -6.84 -36.81 6.02
N GLU A 139 -7.04 -35.98 7.06
CA GLU A 139 -6.78 -36.39 8.45
C GLU A 139 -7.72 -37.51 8.91
N ALA A 140 -9.00 -37.48 8.52
CA ALA A 140 -9.97 -38.53 8.82
C ALA A 140 -9.64 -39.87 8.15
N SER A 141 -8.98 -39.86 6.98
CA SER A 141 -8.55 -41.08 6.30
C SER A 141 -7.35 -41.77 6.98
N ARG A 142 -6.59 -41.03 7.79
CA ARG A 142 -5.34 -41.51 8.40
C ARG A 142 -5.46 -41.82 9.87
N ASN A 143 -6.24 -41.02 10.59
CA ASN A 143 -6.36 -41.09 12.04
C ASN A 143 -7.79 -41.53 12.41
N HIS A 144 -7.91 -42.35 13.46
CA HIS A 144 -9.20 -42.65 14.05
C HIS A 144 -9.67 -41.44 14.85
N LEU A 145 -10.53 -40.62 14.22
CA LEU A 145 -11.08 -39.43 14.84
C LEU A 145 -12.20 -39.77 15.82
N THR A 146 -12.20 -39.11 16.98
CA THR A 146 -13.30 -39.18 17.93
C THR A 146 -14.56 -38.48 17.36
N PRO A 147 -15.78 -38.82 17.83
CA PRO A 147 -16.99 -38.12 17.41
C PRO A 147 -16.91 -36.60 17.63
N PHE A 148 -16.26 -36.18 18.71
CA PHE A 148 -15.99 -34.77 18.99
C PHE A 148 -15.08 -34.13 17.94
N ALA A 149 -14.00 -34.81 17.52
CA ALA A 149 -13.12 -34.33 16.46
C ALA A 149 -13.84 -34.23 15.11
N TYR A 150 -14.76 -35.16 14.78
CA TYR A 150 -15.61 -35.06 13.59
C TYR A 150 -16.55 -33.85 13.64
N ALA A 151 -17.19 -33.59 14.78
CA ALA A 151 -18.07 -32.44 14.97
C ALA A 151 -17.30 -31.11 14.81
N LEU A 152 -16.08 -31.01 15.35
CA LEU A 152 -15.23 -29.85 15.16
C LEU A 152 -14.78 -29.67 13.71
N ALA A 153 -14.37 -30.75 13.05
CA ALA A 153 -13.84 -30.73 11.69
C ALA A 153 -14.91 -30.36 10.66
N PHE A 154 -15.98 -31.16 10.55
CA PHE A 154 -16.99 -31.00 9.50
C PHE A 154 -18.12 -30.07 9.90
N GLY A 155 -18.51 -30.04 11.18
CA GLY A 155 -19.55 -29.14 11.67
C GLY A 155 -19.05 -27.71 11.78
N LEU A 156 -18.09 -27.46 12.67
CA LEU A 156 -17.60 -26.10 12.92
C LEU A 156 -16.65 -25.59 11.82
N GLY A 157 -15.66 -26.40 11.44
CA GLY A 157 -14.63 -26.02 10.46
C GLY A 157 -15.20 -25.85 9.05
N VAL A 158 -15.52 -26.98 8.39
CA VAL A 158 -16.04 -26.99 7.01
C VAL A 158 -17.40 -26.30 6.92
N GLY A 159 -18.31 -26.58 7.86
CA GLY A 159 -19.65 -26.02 7.88
C GLY A 159 -19.66 -24.49 7.97
N SER A 160 -18.76 -23.87 8.75
CA SER A 160 -18.69 -22.40 8.82
C SER A 160 -18.31 -21.75 7.49
N PHE A 161 -17.35 -22.31 6.75
CA PHE A 161 -16.99 -21.80 5.42
C PHE A 161 -18.10 -22.03 4.40
N PHE A 162 -18.78 -23.19 4.44
CA PHE A 162 -19.88 -23.48 3.53
C PHE A 162 -21.07 -22.54 3.76
N ILE A 163 -21.53 -22.42 5.00
CA ILE A 163 -22.62 -21.52 5.37
C ILE A 163 -22.23 -20.07 5.08
N GLY A 164 -20.99 -19.68 5.42
CA GLY A 164 -20.45 -18.36 5.11
C GLY A 164 -20.46 -18.05 3.61
N PHE A 165 -20.07 -19.02 2.78
CA PHE A 165 -20.10 -18.90 1.32
C PHE A 165 -21.52 -18.68 0.81
N LEU A 166 -22.51 -19.44 1.28
CA LEU A 166 -23.91 -19.27 0.89
C LEU A 166 -24.46 -17.90 1.33
N LEU A 167 -24.19 -17.51 2.58
CA LEU A 167 -24.64 -16.22 3.12
C LEU A 167 -23.99 -15.03 2.39
N ALA A 168 -22.80 -15.19 1.83
CA ALA A 168 -22.12 -14.14 1.07
C ALA A 168 -22.81 -13.78 -0.27
N PHE A 169 -23.81 -14.55 -0.71
CA PHE A 169 -24.66 -14.20 -1.86
C PHE A 169 -25.98 -13.52 -1.47
N CYS A 170 -26.33 -13.52 -0.19
CA CYS A 170 -27.57 -12.91 0.28
C CYS A 170 -27.42 -11.38 0.33
N SER A 171 -28.32 -10.64 -0.32
CA SER A 171 -28.28 -9.17 -0.37
C SER A 171 -28.28 -8.52 1.02
N CYS A 172 -29.00 -9.09 1.99
CA CYS A 172 -29.03 -8.60 3.37
C CYS A 172 -27.68 -8.75 4.11
N MET A 173 -26.82 -9.66 3.65
CA MET A 173 -25.51 -9.89 4.25
C MET A 173 -24.42 -9.07 3.58
N ILE A 174 -24.66 -8.49 2.40
CA ILE A 174 -23.71 -7.59 1.71
C ILE A 174 -23.36 -6.41 2.61
N GLU A 175 -24.35 -5.79 3.25
CA GLU A 175 -24.15 -4.70 4.21
C GLU A 175 -23.39 -5.12 5.49
N ARG A 176 -23.27 -6.42 5.74
CA ARG A 176 -22.69 -7.02 6.96
C ARG A 176 -21.53 -7.98 6.67
N MET A 177 -20.87 -7.87 5.51
CA MET A 177 -19.81 -8.80 5.10
C MET A 177 -18.61 -8.82 6.06
N GLU A 178 -18.29 -7.69 6.68
CA GLU A 178 -17.27 -7.62 7.73
C GLU A 178 -17.59 -8.55 8.90
N LEU A 179 -18.81 -8.50 9.43
CA LEU A 179 -19.24 -9.34 10.56
C LEU A 179 -19.24 -10.81 10.16
N LEU A 180 -19.77 -11.13 8.97
CA LEU A 180 -19.78 -12.48 8.43
C LEU A 180 -18.35 -13.05 8.33
N SER A 181 -17.41 -12.26 7.80
CA SER A 181 -16.00 -12.65 7.69
C SER A 181 -15.38 -12.92 9.06
N ILE A 182 -15.60 -12.05 10.04
CA ILE A 182 -15.08 -12.23 11.40
C ILE A 182 -15.61 -13.53 12.02
N ILE A 183 -16.91 -13.80 11.91
CA ILE A 183 -17.53 -15.02 12.47
C ILE A 183 -16.96 -16.28 11.81
N VAL A 184 -16.93 -16.32 10.48
CA VAL A 184 -16.45 -17.50 9.73
C VAL A 184 -14.97 -17.78 10.06
N PHE A 185 -14.12 -16.77 10.02
CA PHE A 185 -12.69 -16.95 10.33
C PHE A 185 -12.45 -17.29 11.81
N SER A 186 -13.23 -16.74 12.74
CA SER A 186 -13.14 -17.10 14.16
C SER A 186 -13.51 -18.56 14.39
N ASN A 187 -14.61 -19.03 13.78
CA ASN A 187 -15.05 -20.41 13.89
C ASN A 187 -14.05 -21.39 13.25
N ALA A 188 -13.53 -21.05 12.07
CA ALA A 188 -12.50 -21.86 11.40
C ALA A 188 -11.21 -21.93 12.22
N ALA A 189 -10.74 -20.80 12.78
CA ALA A 189 -9.56 -20.78 13.63
C ALA A 189 -9.75 -21.61 14.91
N LEU A 190 -10.89 -21.45 15.57
CA LEU A 190 -11.26 -22.22 16.75
C LEU A 190 -11.30 -23.73 16.45
N SER A 191 -11.92 -24.12 15.33
CA SER A 191 -11.95 -25.50 14.85
C SER A 191 -10.54 -26.05 14.67
N PHE A 192 -9.64 -25.35 13.97
CA PHE A 192 -8.26 -25.80 13.78
C PHE A 192 -7.49 -25.95 15.10
N ILE A 193 -7.61 -24.97 16.01
CA ILE A 193 -6.89 -24.97 17.29
C ILE A 193 -7.37 -26.11 18.20
N LEU A 194 -8.69 -26.35 18.29
CA LEU A 194 -9.26 -27.42 19.11
C LEU A 194 -9.09 -28.80 18.49
N PHE A 195 -9.04 -28.89 17.17
CA PHE A 195 -8.86 -30.17 16.47
C PHE A 195 -7.50 -30.80 16.77
N LYS A 196 -6.44 -30.00 16.90
CA LYS A 196 -5.08 -30.49 17.20
C LYS A 196 -5.03 -31.38 18.46
N PRO A 197 -5.46 -30.92 19.65
CA PRO A 197 -5.47 -31.77 20.84
C PRO A 197 -6.52 -32.89 20.74
N ALA A 198 -7.69 -32.63 20.16
CA ALA A 198 -8.76 -33.63 20.03
C ALA A 198 -8.40 -34.83 19.14
N ALA A 199 -7.52 -34.62 18.15
CA ALA A 199 -7.02 -35.65 17.24
C ALA A 199 -5.57 -36.09 17.55
N HIS A 200 -5.01 -35.65 18.69
CA HIS A 200 -3.63 -35.93 19.10
C HIS A 200 -2.56 -35.67 18.02
N LEU A 201 -2.73 -34.59 17.26
CA LEU A 201 -1.80 -34.21 16.18
C LEU A 201 -0.56 -33.52 16.72
N THR A 202 0.60 -33.80 16.12
CA THR A 202 1.89 -33.20 16.47
C THR A 202 2.35 -32.19 15.42
N GLY A 203 3.12 -31.18 15.83
CA GLY A 203 3.66 -30.16 14.95
C GLY A 203 2.76 -28.94 14.75
N PRO A 204 3.16 -28.01 13.87
CA PRO A 204 2.42 -26.79 13.62
C PRO A 204 1.15 -27.04 12.78
N ILE A 205 0.12 -26.27 13.07
CA ILE A 205 -1.15 -26.28 12.33
C ILE A 205 -0.99 -25.40 11.08
N LEU A 206 -0.59 -26.01 9.96
CA LEU A 206 -0.41 -25.30 8.68
C LEU A 206 -1.69 -24.61 8.17
N PRO A 207 -2.90 -25.22 8.24
CA PRO A 207 -4.13 -24.55 7.83
C PRO A 207 -4.41 -23.26 8.61
N LEU A 208 -4.09 -23.23 9.91
CA LEU A 208 -4.22 -22.04 10.75
C LEU A 208 -3.27 -20.93 10.29
N PHE A 209 -2.03 -21.30 9.91
CA PHE A 209 -1.07 -20.34 9.36
C PHE A 209 -1.58 -19.73 8.06
N ILE A 210 -2.14 -20.55 7.17
CA ILE A 210 -2.72 -20.11 5.88
C ILE A 210 -3.97 -19.24 6.11
N LEU A 211 -4.79 -19.55 7.12
CA LEU A 211 -5.99 -18.79 7.49
C LEU A 211 -5.70 -17.33 7.85
N ILE A 212 -4.53 -17.04 8.42
CA ILE A 212 -4.12 -15.67 8.77
C ILE A 212 -3.91 -14.80 7.52
N ILE A 213 -3.59 -15.40 6.36
CA ILE A 213 -3.35 -14.68 5.10
C ILE A 213 -4.58 -13.86 4.66
N PRO A 214 -5.77 -14.45 4.44
CA PRO A 214 -6.95 -13.71 3.98
C PRO A 214 -7.45 -12.69 5.02
N ILE A 215 -7.28 -12.94 6.33
CA ILE A 215 -7.65 -12.02 7.42
C ILE A 215 -6.97 -10.66 7.27
N PHE A 216 -5.71 -10.65 6.79
CA PHE A 216 -4.86 -9.46 6.71
C PHE A 216 -4.63 -8.93 5.29
N GLY A 217 -5.64 -8.99 4.42
CA GLY A 217 -5.56 -8.22 3.17
C GLY A 217 -6.56 -8.56 2.07
N VAL A 218 -7.27 -9.69 2.18
CA VAL A 218 -8.16 -10.14 1.08
C VAL A 218 -9.62 -9.80 1.35
N THR A 219 -10.14 -10.07 2.55
CA THR A 219 -11.59 -9.96 2.87
C THR A 219 -12.07 -8.55 3.21
N ARG A 220 -11.23 -7.52 2.99
CA ARG A 220 -11.54 -6.09 3.17
C ARG A 220 -12.18 -5.71 4.53
N VAL A 221 -12.02 -6.56 5.55
CA VAL A 221 -12.33 -6.25 6.96
C VAL A 221 -11.48 -5.06 7.40
N ARG A 222 -11.99 -4.16 8.26
CA ARG A 222 -11.21 -2.99 8.69
C ARG A 222 -10.01 -3.41 9.53
N PHE A 223 -8.94 -2.62 9.45
CA PHE A 223 -7.66 -2.89 10.08
C PHE A 223 -7.76 -3.31 11.56
N LEU A 224 -8.51 -2.56 12.36
CA LEU A 224 -8.64 -2.81 13.80
C LEU A 224 -9.24 -4.19 14.10
N TYR A 225 -10.31 -4.59 13.41
CA TYR A 225 -10.95 -5.88 13.65
C TYR A 225 -10.08 -7.04 13.20
N SER A 226 -9.39 -6.92 12.07
CA SER A 226 -8.40 -7.93 11.65
C SER A 226 -7.27 -8.08 12.67
N CYS A 227 -6.79 -6.97 13.26
CA CYS A 227 -5.76 -7.02 14.29
C CYS A 227 -6.24 -7.73 15.56
N ILE A 228 -7.45 -7.37 16.03
CA ILE A 228 -8.06 -8.01 17.20
C ILE A 228 -8.21 -9.51 16.92
N LEU A 229 -8.76 -9.89 15.76
CA LEU A 229 -8.93 -11.29 15.38
C LEU A 229 -7.59 -12.04 15.32
N GLY A 230 -6.57 -11.47 14.67
CA GLY A 230 -5.25 -12.10 14.54
C GLY A 230 -4.56 -12.33 15.88
N TRP A 231 -4.59 -11.34 16.78
CA TRP A 231 -4.03 -11.50 18.13
C TRP A 231 -4.85 -12.46 18.99
N SER A 232 -6.19 -12.43 18.89
CA SER A 232 -7.05 -13.39 19.57
C SER A 232 -6.72 -14.82 19.14
N ILE A 233 -6.50 -15.08 17.84
CA ILE A 233 -6.08 -16.40 17.34
C ILE A 233 -4.73 -16.81 17.94
N PHE A 234 -3.75 -15.91 17.96
CA PHE A 234 -2.43 -16.18 18.53
C PHE A 234 -2.50 -16.52 20.02
N PHE A 235 -3.17 -15.70 20.83
CA PHE A 235 -3.29 -15.93 22.28
C PHE A 235 -4.12 -17.18 22.59
N LEU A 236 -5.21 -17.40 21.84
CA LEU A 236 -6.04 -18.59 21.98
C LEU A 236 -5.26 -19.86 21.66
N TYR A 237 -4.44 -19.86 20.60
CA TYR A 237 -3.57 -20.99 20.28
C TYR A 237 -2.62 -21.31 21.43
N ILE A 238 -1.84 -20.33 21.91
CA ILE A 238 -0.88 -20.55 23.01
C ILE A 238 -1.60 -21.08 24.26
N THR A 239 -2.72 -20.45 24.63
CA THR A 239 -3.47 -20.80 25.84
C THR A 239 -4.02 -22.24 25.76
N ILE A 240 -4.68 -22.61 24.65
CA ILE A 240 -5.26 -23.94 24.49
C ILE A 240 -4.17 -25.01 24.42
N GLN A 241 -3.06 -24.77 23.71
CA GLN A 241 -1.99 -25.77 23.61
C GLN A 241 -1.28 -26.00 24.96
N LEU A 242 -1.06 -24.95 25.75
CA LEU A 242 -0.48 -25.09 27.09
C LEU A 242 -1.43 -25.81 28.06
N ILE A 243 -2.73 -25.49 28.02
CA ILE A 243 -3.74 -26.19 28.84
C ILE A 243 -3.83 -27.66 28.41
N ALA A 244 -3.84 -27.95 27.11
CA ALA A 244 -3.89 -29.31 26.60
C ALA A 244 -2.66 -30.12 27.04
N LEU A 245 -1.48 -29.50 27.07
CA LEU A 245 -0.27 -30.15 27.57
C LEU A 245 -0.39 -30.56 29.04
N GLN A 246 -0.94 -29.67 29.88
CA GLN A 246 -1.09 -29.91 31.32
C GLN A 246 -2.21 -30.89 31.68
N VAL A 247 -3.33 -30.86 30.94
CA VAL A 247 -4.56 -31.58 31.30
C VAL A 247 -4.68 -32.92 30.58
N LEU A 248 -4.20 -33.02 29.34
CA LEU A 248 -4.39 -34.21 28.48
C LEU A 248 -3.14 -35.09 28.39
N ASP A 249 -2.14 -34.87 29.27
CA ASP A 249 -0.83 -35.55 29.24
C ASP A 249 -0.29 -35.68 27.81
N PHE A 250 -0.25 -34.55 27.11
CA PHE A 250 0.20 -34.48 25.72
C PHE A 250 1.73 -34.59 25.65
N THR A 251 2.25 -35.76 26.07
CA THR A 251 3.68 -36.06 26.29
C THR A 251 4.57 -35.90 25.05
N THR A 252 3.98 -35.66 23.87
CA THR A 252 4.65 -35.59 22.57
C THR A 252 5.19 -34.20 22.19
N GLU A 253 4.75 -33.11 22.84
CA GLU A 253 5.27 -31.75 22.56
C GLU A 253 5.89 -31.11 23.81
N LYS A 254 7.04 -30.44 23.64
CA LYS A 254 7.71 -29.67 24.72
C LYS A 254 7.19 -28.23 24.75
N ASP A 255 7.20 -27.60 25.94
CA ASP A 255 6.84 -26.17 26.13
C ASP A 255 7.53 -25.26 25.12
N SER A 256 8.82 -25.49 24.88
CA SER A 256 9.60 -24.73 23.93
C SER A 256 9.05 -24.83 22.51
N ASP A 257 8.60 -26.01 22.09
CA ASP A 257 8.12 -26.22 20.71
C ASP A 257 6.83 -25.44 20.47
N ILE A 258 5.95 -25.39 21.48
CA ILE A 258 4.72 -24.59 21.46
C ILE A 258 5.07 -23.11 21.39
N LEU A 259 6.06 -22.65 22.14
CA LEU A 259 6.54 -21.27 22.11
C LEU A 259 7.10 -20.88 20.72
N TYR A 260 8.00 -21.67 20.13
CA TYR A 260 8.55 -21.38 18.79
C TYR A 260 7.49 -21.47 17.69
N GLN A 261 6.54 -22.41 17.77
CA GLN A 261 5.38 -22.45 16.86
C GLN A 261 4.54 -21.18 17.03
N GLY A 262 4.24 -20.80 18.28
CA GLY A 262 3.57 -19.56 18.64
C GLY A 262 4.24 -18.34 18.01
N LEU A 263 5.54 -18.16 18.24
CA LEU A 263 6.33 -17.05 17.69
C LEU A 263 6.29 -17.02 16.16
N ASN A 264 6.28 -18.17 15.48
CA ASN A 264 6.07 -18.23 14.03
C ASN A 264 4.69 -17.71 13.60
N TYR A 265 3.62 -18.02 14.36
CA TYR A 265 2.30 -17.40 14.14
C TYR A 265 2.32 -15.89 14.46
N GLY A 266 3.05 -15.46 15.50
CA GLY A 266 3.22 -14.06 15.88
C GLY A 266 3.87 -13.23 14.78
N MET A 267 4.97 -13.70 14.19
CA MET A 267 5.61 -13.07 13.02
C MET A 267 4.64 -12.93 11.85
N MET A 268 3.81 -13.95 11.62
CA MET A 268 2.82 -13.94 10.56
C MET A 268 1.72 -12.90 10.78
N VAL A 269 1.24 -12.77 12.03
CA VAL A 269 0.28 -11.72 12.44
C VAL A 269 0.91 -10.34 12.27
N LEU A 270 2.14 -10.10 12.75
CA LEU A 270 2.83 -8.82 12.60
C LEU A 270 3.03 -8.45 11.12
N GLY A 271 3.54 -9.37 10.32
CA GLY A 271 3.71 -9.18 8.88
C GLY A 271 2.39 -8.90 8.16
N GLY A 272 1.31 -9.59 8.57
CA GLY A 272 -0.05 -9.33 8.12
C GLY A 272 -0.55 -7.94 8.51
N MET A 273 -0.37 -7.52 9.76
CA MET A 273 -0.76 -6.20 10.25
C MET A 273 -0.09 -5.07 9.48
N VAL A 274 1.23 -5.15 9.26
CA VAL A 274 1.95 -4.12 8.50
C VAL A 274 1.44 -4.03 7.06
N SER A 275 1.21 -5.17 6.41
CA SER A 275 0.64 -5.23 5.06
C SER A 275 -0.76 -4.64 5.03
N HIS A 276 -1.62 -5.05 5.96
CA HIS A 276 -3.00 -4.62 6.01
C HIS A 276 -3.13 -3.13 6.31
N TYR A 277 -2.32 -2.59 7.23
CA TYR A 277 -2.26 -1.17 7.53
C TYR A 277 -2.00 -0.33 6.28
N ARG A 278 -1.05 -0.75 5.43
CA ARG A 278 -0.72 -0.05 4.19
C ARG A 278 -1.88 -0.07 3.19
N GLN A 279 -2.52 -1.23 3.02
CA GLN A 279 -3.67 -1.37 2.13
C GLN A 279 -4.86 -0.55 2.61
N GLU A 280 -5.20 -0.64 3.90
CA GLU A 280 -6.27 0.13 4.53
C GLU A 280 -6.01 1.64 4.41
N LEU A 281 -4.77 2.08 4.67
CA LEU A 281 -4.37 3.48 4.51
C LEU A 281 -4.60 3.97 3.07
N LEU A 282 -4.26 3.17 2.06
CA LEU A 282 -4.51 3.50 0.66
C LEU A 282 -6.00 3.54 0.34
N ARG A 283 -6.82 2.60 0.84
CA ARG A 283 -8.28 2.62 0.69
C ARG A 283 -8.87 3.91 1.27
N ARG A 284 -8.43 4.29 2.47
CA ARG A 284 -8.87 5.49 3.18
C ARG A 284 -8.44 6.76 2.47
N ARG A 285 -7.21 6.83 1.96
CA ARG A 285 -6.74 7.93 1.11
C ARG A 285 -7.54 8.06 -0.18
N ASN A 286 -7.83 6.94 -0.84
CA ASN A 286 -8.65 6.92 -2.06
C ASN A 286 -10.08 7.39 -1.77
N TYR A 287 -10.66 6.99 -0.63
CA TYR A 287 -11.95 7.49 -0.19
C TYR A 287 -11.94 9.01 0.04
N ALA A 288 -10.96 9.52 0.79
CA ALA A 288 -10.85 10.95 1.08
C ALA A 288 -10.69 11.81 -0.20
N LEU A 289 -9.99 11.30 -1.22
CA LEU A 289 -9.83 12.00 -2.51
C LEU A 289 -11.11 12.03 -3.36
N GLN A 290 -12.06 11.14 -3.09
CA GLN A 290 -13.33 11.08 -3.81
C GLN A 290 -14.42 11.94 -3.18
N LEU A 291 -14.25 12.35 -1.92
CA LEU A 291 -15.17 13.28 -1.26
C LEU A 291 -15.27 14.59 -2.08
N PRO A 292 -16.44 15.23 -2.18
CA PRO A 292 -16.60 16.48 -2.91
C PRO A 292 -15.75 17.62 -2.32
N PHE A 293 -15.37 18.61 -3.14
CA PHE A 293 -14.61 19.80 -2.69
C PHE A 293 -15.48 20.72 -1.82
N THR A 294 -16.79 20.69 -2.05
CA THR A 294 -17.79 21.48 -1.36
C THR A 294 -18.47 20.61 -0.32
N THR A 295 -18.18 20.83 0.96
CA THR A 295 -19.12 20.50 2.04
C THR A 295 -20.29 21.47 1.93
N SER A 296 -21.18 21.24 0.96
CA SER A 296 -22.57 21.68 1.14
C SER A 296 -23.09 21.00 2.40
N ASN A 297 -24.05 21.60 3.09
CA ASN A 297 -24.77 21.05 4.25
C ASN A 297 -25.58 19.78 3.92
N ASN A 298 -25.12 19.00 2.94
CA ASN A 298 -25.69 17.77 2.47
C ASN A 298 -25.39 16.70 3.51
N THR A 299 -26.45 16.10 4.00
CA THR A 299 -26.41 14.96 4.91
C THR A 299 -25.54 13.84 4.32
N ALA A 300 -24.93 13.02 5.18
CA ALA A 300 -24.05 11.92 4.78
C ALA A 300 -24.68 10.97 3.72
N SER A 301 -26.02 10.95 3.61
CA SER A 301 -26.78 10.22 2.58
C SER A 301 -26.59 10.78 1.17
N GLU A 302 -26.62 12.09 0.97
CA GLU A 302 -26.48 12.71 -0.36
C GLU A 302 -25.02 12.66 -0.86
N THR A 303 -24.05 12.62 0.06
CA THR A 303 -22.64 12.43 -0.29
C THR A 303 -22.38 11.01 -0.82
N SER A 304 -23.18 10.03 -0.38
CA SER A 304 -23.07 8.63 -0.79
C SER A 304 -23.49 8.41 -2.25
N ASP A 305 -24.63 8.98 -2.67
CA ASP A 305 -25.17 8.81 -4.04
C ASP A 305 -24.24 9.40 -5.12
N ASP A 306 -23.53 10.49 -4.82
CA ASP A 306 -22.53 11.09 -5.72
C ASP A 306 -21.21 10.28 -5.75
N LEU A 307 -20.89 9.54 -4.68
CA LEU A 307 -19.73 8.64 -4.60
C LEU A 307 -19.95 7.30 -5.33
N GLU A 308 -21.20 6.92 -5.59
CA GLU A 308 -21.56 5.63 -6.22
C GLU A 308 -21.16 5.56 -7.70
N LYS A 309 -21.06 6.70 -8.41
CA LYS A 309 -20.68 6.70 -9.83
C LYS A 309 -19.17 6.87 -9.99
N PRO A 310 -18.43 5.82 -10.41
CA PRO A 310 -16.99 5.94 -10.60
C PRO A 310 -16.69 6.93 -11.72
N LYS A 311 -15.90 7.98 -11.43
CA LYS A 311 -15.49 9.00 -12.42
C LYS A 311 -14.77 8.42 -13.65
N PHE A 312 -14.24 7.20 -13.56
CA PHE A 312 -13.54 6.52 -14.65
C PHE A 312 -13.73 5.00 -14.60
N SER A 313 -13.61 4.35 -15.75
CA SER A 313 -13.65 2.89 -15.87
C SER A 313 -12.25 2.28 -15.79
N LYS A 314 -11.97 1.55 -14.69
CA LYS A 314 -10.68 0.86 -14.51
C LYS A 314 -10.38 -0.18 -15.59
N SER A 315 -11.40 -0.94 -16.01
CA SER A 315 -11.24 -2.01 -17.00
C SER A 315 -10.88 -1.49 -18.40
N ARG A 316 -11.19 -0.22 -18.67
CA ARG A 316 -10.80 0.47 -19.91
C ARG A 316 -9.38 1.03 -19.83
N LEU A 317 -8.95 1.53 -18.67
CA LEU A 317 -7.62 2.12 -18.48
C LEU A 317 -6.50 1.10 -18.24
N LEU A 318 -6.83 -0.02 -17.60
CA LEU A 318 -5.85 -1.02 -17.16
C LEU A 318 -6.03 -2.35 -17.89
N TYR A 319 -4.94 -3.08 -18.05
CA TYR A 319 -5.01 -4.49 -18.42
C TYR A 319 -5.47 -5.35 -17.22
N PRO A 320 -6.37 -6.31 -17.43
CA PRO A 320 -6.98 -7.06 -16.32
C PRO A 320 -5.97 -7.90 -15.54
N PHE A 321 -4.92 -8.45 -16.16
CA PHE A 321 -3.97 -9.33 -15.47
C PHE A 321 -2.73 -8.61 -14.96
N THR A 322 -2.07 -7.81 -15.80
CA THR A 322 -0.84 -7.10 -15.43
C THR A 322 -1.11 -5.83 -14.61
N LEU A 323 -2.35 -5.32 -14.65
CA LEU A 323 -2.78 -4.02 -14.12
C LEU A 323 -2.03 -2.83 -14.74
N GLU A 324 -1.24 -3.02 -15.79
CA GLU A 324 -0.54 -1.93 -16.48
C GLU A 324 -1.53 -0.99 -17.16
N PHE A 325 -1.21 0.30 -17.22
CA PHE A 325 -1.95 1.25 -18.04
C PHE A 325 -1.82 0.85 -19.51
N ARG A 326 -2.92 0.92 -20.25
CA ARG A 326 -2.90 0.65 -21.70
C ARG A 326 -2.09 1.69 -22.46
N ASN A 327 -2.08 2.92 -21.98
CA ASN A 327 -1.24 3.99 -22.48
C ASN A 327 0.17 3.90 -21.88
N GLU A 328 1.18 3.70 -22.74
CA GLU A 328 2.57 3.55 -22.36
C GLU A 328 3.13 4.80 -21.65
N GLU A 329 2.74 6.00 -22.06
CA GLU A 329 3.23 7.23 -21.44
C GLU A 329 2.75 7.35 -19.99
N VAL A 330 1.49 6.98 -19.74
CA VAL A 330 0.91 6.97 -18.40
C VAL A 330 1.60 5.92 -17.53
N GLU A 331 1.85 4.72 -18.08
CA GLU A 331 2.58 3.67 -17.37
C GLU A 331 4.01 4.12 -17.01
N THR A 332 4.73 4.75 -17.93
CA THR A 332 6.09 5.23 -17.66
C THR A 332 6.11 6.32 -16.58
N CYS A 333 5.11 7.20 -16.55
CA CYS A 333 4.94 8.22 -15.52
C CYS A 333 4.67 7.58 -14.15
N PHE A 334 3.74 6.63 -14.11
CA PHE A 334 3.41 5.87 -12.91
C PHE A 334 4.62 5.10 -12.36
N MET A 335 5.37 4.43 -13.24
CA MET A 335 6.54 3.63 -12.87
C MET A 335 7.59 4.44 -12.11
N ARG A 336 7.86 5.68 -12.52
CA ARG A 336 8.82 6.55 -11.81
C ARG A 336 8.40 6.86 -10.39
N HIS A 337 7.09 6.95 -10.14
CA HIS A 337 6.56 7.34 -8.84
C HIS A 337 6.13 6.17 -7.96
N TRP A 338 5.93 4.96 -8.51
CA TRP A 338 5.34 3.79 -7.85
C TRP A 338 5.79 3.55 -6.40
N TYR A 339 7.10 3.52 -6.16
CA TYR A 339 7.66 3.25 -4.82
C TYR A 339 7.72 4.49 -3.93
N LEU A 340 7.45 5.67 -4.49
CA LEU A 340 7.40 6.97 -3.84
C LEU A 340 5.96 7.44 -3.55
N VAL A 341 4.93 6.79 -4.12
CA VAL A 341 3.50 7.10 -3.90
C VAL A 341 3.15 7.16 -2.41
N ASP A 342 3.70 6.24 -1.62
CA ASP A 342 3.38 6.17 -0.20
C ASP A 342 4.09 7.22 0.67
N PRO A 343 5.43 7.40 0.56
CA PRO A 343 6.16 8.41 1.33
C PRO A 343 6.02 9.84 0.80
N PHE A 344 5.71 10.02 -0.48
CA PHE A 344 5.58 11.35 -1.12
C PHE A 344 4.32 11.42 -1.97
N PRO A 345 3.13 11.24 -1.36
CA PRO A 345 1.87 11.05 -2.09
C PRO A 345 1.49 12.19 -3.01
N PHE A 346 1.87 13.43 -2.69
CA PHE A 346 1.45 14.61 -3.44
C PHE A 346 2.52 15.20 -4.35
N GLU A 347 3.72 14.64 -4.33
CA GLU A 347 4.82 15.17 -5.12
C GLU A 347 4.71 14.76 -6.60
N ASN A 348 5.25 15.58 -7.49
CA ASN A 348 5.21 15.29 -8.92
C ASN A 348 6.14 14.11 -9.26
N PRO A 349 5.70 13.11 -10.06
CA PRO A 349 6.52 11.98 -10.52
C PRO A 349 7.85 12.37 -11.16
N ASN A 350 7.93 13.54 -11.78
CA ASN A 350 9.12 14.03 -12.47
C ASN A 350 10.12 14.74 -11.53
N ALA A 351 9.82 14.86 -10.23
CA ALA A 351 10.72 15.45 -9.25
C ALA A 351 11.87 14.49 -8.89
N ALA A 352 12.97 14.56 -9.66
CA ALA A 352 14.12 13.65 -9.51
C ALA A 352 14.79 13.70 -8.12
N VAL A 353 14.66 14.79 -7.37
CA VAL A 353 15.17 14.94 -5.99
C VAL A 353 14.66 13.82 -5.07
N LEU A 354 13.42 13.37 -5.26
CA LEU A 354 12.80 12.34 -4.42
C LEU A 354 13.55 11.01 -4.48
N HIS A 355 14.17 10.71 -5.62
CA HIS A 355 14.91 9.48 -5.85
C HIS A 355 16.20 9.38 -5.02
N GLN A 356 16.79 10.52 -4.62
CA GLN A 356 17.94 10.51 -3.70
C GLN A 356 17.59 9.89 -2.34
N GLY A 357 16.34 10.05 -1.89
CA GLY A 357 15.84 9.55 -0.63
C GLY A 357 15.27 8.13 -0.69
N ALA A 358 15.30 7.47 -1.86
CA ALA A 358 14.64 6.18 -2.10
C ALA A 358 15.01 5.09 -1.07
N PHE A 359 16.27 5.06 -0.63
CA PHE A 359 16.74 4.12 0.40
C PHE A 359 15.96 4.25 1.73
N LYS A 360 15.57 5.46 2.13
CA LYS A 360 14.82 5.69 3.38
C LYS A 360 13.46 4.99 3.37
N VAL A 361 12.92 4.69 2.18
CA VAL A 361 11.61 4.05 1.99
C VAL A 361 11.68 2.55 2.27
N VAL A 362 12.81 1.88 1.97
CA VAL A 362 12.94 0.41 2.05
C VAL A 362 13.72 -0.07 3.27
N ARG A 363 14.45 0.81 3.96
CA ARG A 363 15.35 0.46 5.08
C ARG A 363 14.71 -0.39 6.18
N PHE A 364 13.47 -0.08 6.56
CA PHE A 364 12.79 -0.81 7.63
C PHE A 364 12.39 -2.21 7.20
N SER A 365 11.97 -2.38 5.94
CA SER A 365 11.65 -3.70 5.39
C SER A 365 12.89 -4.58 5.22
N ILE A 366 14.05 -3.98 4.93
CA ILE A 366 15.33 -4.70 4.89
C ILE A 366 15.76 -5.10 6.31
N ALA A 367 15.67 -4.18 7.28
CA ALA A 367 15.97 -4.48 8.68
C ALA A 367 15.08 -5.61 9.22
N THR A 368 13.77 -5.55 8.95
CA THR A 368 12.83 -6.65 9.27
C THR A 368 13.25 -7.96 8.62
N ALA A 369 13.61 -7.98 7.34
CA ALA A 369 14.06 -9.20 6.68
C ALA A 369 15.30 -9.79 7.37
N VAL A 370 16.27 -8.95 7.76
CA VAL A 370 17.48 -9.39 8.48
C VAL A 370 17.14 -9.93 9.87
N PHE A 371 16.30 -9.23 10.65
CA PHE A 371 15.88 -9.72 11.96
C PHE A 371 15.15 -11.07 11.87
N ASN A 372 14.31 -11.26 10.85
CA ASN A 372 13.62 -12.52 10.62
C ASN A 372 14.61 -13.64 10.27
N GLN A 373 15.66 -13.36 9.48
CA GLN A 373 16.72 -14.35 9.23
C GLN A 373 17.53 -14.67 10.49
N CYS A 374 17.78 -13.70 11.37
CA CYS A 374 18.43 -13.94 12.66
C CYS A 374 17.59 -14.82 13.57
N PHE A 375 16.28 -14.53 13.70
CA PHE A 375 15.35 -15.36 14.47
C PHE A 375 15.35 -16.80 13.96
N LEU A 376 15.22 -16.98 12.64
CA LEU A 376 15.18 -18.31 12.05
C LEU A 376 16.52 -19.04 12.19
N ALA A 377 17.66 -18.34 12.16
CA ALA A 377 18.97 -18.96 12.40
C ALA A 377 19.11 -19.49 13.84
N ILE A 378 18.54 -18.80 14.84
CA ILE A 378 18.50 -19.31 16.22
C ILE A 378 17.57 -20.53 16.30
N GLN A 379 16.45 -20.50 15.59
CA GLN A 379 15.56 -21.65 15.49
C GLN A 379 16.27 -22.87 14.86
N ASP A 380 17.03 -22.67 13.78
CA ASP A 380 17.82 -23.72 13.13
C ASP A 380 18.89 -24.28 14.07
N TYR A 381 19.48 -23.46 14.95
CA TYR A 381 20.46 -23.93 15.94
C TYR A 381 19.86 -25.02 16.84
N ARG A 382 18.63 -24.79 17.32
CA ARG A 382 17.93 -25.73 18.19
C ARG A 382 17.41 -26.94 17.42
N LEU A 383 16.80 -26.70 16.26
CA LEU A 383 16.24 -27.78 15.46
C LEU A 383 17.35 -28.67 14.91
N LEU A 384 18.36 -28.14 14.23
CA LEU A 384 19.36 -28.89 13.48
C LEU A 384 20.62 -29.29 14.27
N LYS A 385 20.59 -29.25 15.61
CA LYS A 385 21.73 -29.60 16.48
C LYS A 385 22.40 -30.93 16.10
N ASP A 386 21.60 -31.94 15.76
CA ASP A 386 22.07 -33.29 15.44
C ASP A 386 22.53 -33.45 13.97
N SER A 387 22.55 -32.36 13.19
CA SER A 387 22.85 -32.38 11.76
C SER A 387 23.70 -31.17 11.35
N PRO A 388 24.97 -31.11 11.79
CA PRO A 388 25.81 -29.92 11.65
C PRO A 388 26.08 -29.53 10.19
N SER A 389 26.07 -30.49 9.25
CA SER A 389 26.25 -30.22 7.82
C SER A 389 25.08 -29.44 7.23
N ILE A 390 23.84 -29.80 7.60
CA ILE A 390 22.62 -29.12 7.14
C ILE A 390 22.53 -27.75 7.81
N GLN A 391 22.86 -27.67 9.10
CA GLN A 391 22.90 -26.42 9.83
C GLN A 391 23.88 -25.40 9.20
N LYS A 392 25.09 -25.83 8.81
CA LYS A 392 26.06 -24.98 8.10
C LYS A 392 25.54 -24.50 6.75
N LEU A 393 24.85 -25.38 6.01
CA LEU A 393 24.22 -25.03 4.74
C LEU A 393 23.12 -23.97 4.95
N ASP A 394 22.25 -24.15 5.94
CA ASP A 394 21.18 -23.20 6.27
C ASP A 394 21.75 -21.82 6.65
N TYR A 395 22.80 -21.76 7.47
CA TYR A 395 23.49 -20.49 7.79
C TYR A 395 24.13 -19.84 6.56
N GLY A 396 24.74 -20.64 5.68
CA GLY A 396 25.28 -20.17 4.41
C GLY A 396 24.19 -19.57 3.51
N LEU A 397 23.02 -20.21 3.43
CA LEU A 397 21.89 -19.72 2.64
C LEU A 397 21.27 -18.46 3.27
N ARG A 398 21.06 -18.42 4.59
CA ARG A 398 20.47 -17.26 5.27
C ARG A 398 21.35 -16.02 5.23
N PHE A 399 22.59 -16.13 5.69
CA PHE A 399 23.46 -14.96 5.83
C PHE A 399 24.30 -14.73 4.58
N GLY A 400 24.80 -15.79 3.95
CA GLY A 400 25.62 -15.69 2.75
C GLY A 400 24.81 -15.28 1.51
N ALA A 401 23.61 -15.83 1.32
CA ALA A 401 22.77 -15.50 0.16
C ALA A 401 21.65 -14.49 0.49
N ILE A 402 20.72 -14.83 1.39
CA ILE A 402 19.50 -14.03 1.60
C ILE A 402 19.82 -12.63 2.15
N ALA A 403 20.52 -12.54 3.28
CA ALA A 403 20.85 -11.27 3.90
C ALA A 403 21.72 -10.38 2.98
N THR A 404 22.74 -10.97 2.35
CA THR A 404 23.60 -10.28 1.37
C THR A 404 22.80 -9.69 0.22
N MET A 405 21.85 -10.44 -0.36
CA MET A 405 21.02 -9.95 -1.46
C MET A 405 20.08 -8.80 -1.05
N TYR A 406 19.56 -8.82 0.18
CA TYR A 406 18.77 -7.70 0.70
C TYR A 406 19.61 -6.45 0.94
N ILE A 407 20.82 -6.60 1.49
CA ILE A 407 21.76 -5.49 1.69
C ILE A 407 22.23 -4.93 0.34
N SER A 408 22.56 -5.78 -0.64
CA SER A 408 22.98 -5.37 -1.98
C SER A 408 21.88 -4.62 -2.71
N SER A 409 20.61 -5.01 -2.53
CA SER A 409 19.47 -4.25 -3.08
C SER A 409 19.33 -2.87 -2.47
N ALA A 410 19.63 -2.72 -1.17
CA ALA A 410 19.67 -1.41 -0.52
C ALA A 410 20.73 -0.51 -1.15
N ALA A 411 21.94 -1.06 -1.35
CA ALA A 411 23.05 -0.37 -1.99
C ALA A 411 22.72 0.02 -3.44
N LEU A 412 22.13 -0.89 -4.22
CA LEU A 412 21.72 -0.65 -5.59
C LEU A 412 20.65 0.47 -5.68
N MET A 413 19.64 0.44 -4.82
CA MET A 413 18.63 1.52 -4.75
C MET A 413 19.24 2.88 -4.41
N PHE A 414 20.24 2.91 -3.54
CA PHE A 414 20.97 4.13 -3.20
C PHE A 414 21.80 4.65 -4.39
N VAL A 415 22.51 3.77 -5.09
CA VAL A 415 23.31 4.13 -6.27
C VAL A 415 22.42 4.61 -7.42
N LEU A 416 21.39 3.84 -7.78
CA LEU A 416 20.45 4.20 -8.86
C LEU A 416 19.70 5.49 -8.53
N GLY A 417 19.28 5.71 -7.28
CA GLY A 417 18.64 6.95 -6.86
C GLY A 417 19.54 8.19 -7.04
N LYS A 418 20.84 8.06 -6.73
CA LYS A 418 21.84 9.12 -6.99
C LYS A 418 22.11 9.33 -8.48
N GLN A 419 22.23 8.25 -9.25
CA GLN A 419 22.44 8.33 -10.70
C GLN A 419 21.25 8.98 -11.40
N TYR A 420 20.03 8.60 -11.04
CA TYR A 420 18.79 9.18 -11.55
C TYR A 420 18.77 10.70 -11.35
N PHE A 421 19.15 11.15 -10.15
CA PHE A 421 19.24 12.57 -9.84
C PHE A 421 20.34 13.29 -10.63
N ARG A 422 21.53 12.70 -10.76
CA ARG A 422 22.63 13.27 -11.57
C ARG A 422 22.22 13.44 -13.03
N LYS A 423 21.66 12.40 -13.66
CA LYS A 423 21.17 12.46 -15.04
C LYS A 423 20.11 13.56 -15.23
N TRP A 424 19.25 13.79 -14.25
CA TRP A 424 18.26 14.87 -14.28
C TRP A 424 18.90 16.26 -14.19
N ILE A 425 19.89 16.44 -13.30
CA ILE A 425 20.69 17.64 -13.23
C ILE A 425 21.39 17.88 -14.57
N ASP A 426 22.12 16.89 -15.09
CA ASP A 426 22.90 17.03 -16.32
C ASP A 426 22.01 17.26 -17.54
N GLY A 427 20.82 16.66 -17.58
CA GLY A 427 19.84 16.91 -18.65
C GLY A 427 19.23 18.32 -18.60
N ASN A 428 18.99 18.89 -17.41
CA ASN A 428 18.42 20.24 -17.28
C ASN A 428 19.50 21.34 -17.34
N LEU A 429 20.68 21.11 -16.74
CA LEU A 429 21.82 22.02 -16.82
C LEU A 429 22.57 21.93 -18.14
N GLY A 430 22.59 20.77 -18.82
CA GLY A 430 23.18 20.63 -20.15
C GLY A 430 22.39 21.40 -21.21
N VAL A 431 21.06 21.34 -21.14
CA VAL A 431 20.18 22.19 -21.96
C VAL A 431 20.37 23.67 -21.61
N SER A 432 20.54 24.00 -20.33
CA SER A 432 20.83 25.39 -19.92
C SER A 432 22.21 25.87 -20.38
N LYS A 433 23.26 25.04 -20.31
CA LYS A 433 24.64 25.39 -20.68
C LYS A 433 24.86 25.47 -22.18
N GLU A 434 24.18 24.66 -22.99
CA GLU A 434 24.20 24.84 -24.45
C GLU A 434 23.49 26.15 -24.85
N VAL A 435 22.40 26.52 -24.18
CA VAL A 435 21.70 27.80 -24.39
C VAL A 435 22.52 29.00 -23.87
N GLU A 436 23.20 28.84 -22.74
CA GLU A 436 24.03 29.89 -22.12
C GLU A 436 25.38 30.08 -22.86
N GLN A 437 25.99 29.00 -23.37
CA GLN A 437 27.14 29.09 -24.29
C GLN A 437 26.74 29.65 -25.67
N LEU A 438 25.49 29.46 -26.12
CA LEU A 438 24.94 30.11 -27.30
C LEU A 438 24.60 31.59 -27.09
N GLN A 439 24.47 32.05 -25.84
CA GLN A 439 24.22 33.46 -25.50
C GLN A 439 25.49 34.23 -25.10
N GLY A 440 26.62 33.54 -24.95
CA GLY A 440 27.82 34.13 -24.36
C GLY A 440 29.17 33.67 -24.94
N ALA A 441 29.31 33.48 -26.26
CA ALA A 441 30.58 33.70 -26.99
C ALA A 441 30.44 33.39 -28.49
N ARG A 442 30.74 34.41 -29.32
CA ARG A 442 30.87 34.38 -30.80
C ARG A 442 29.60 34.03 -31.60
N THR A 443 29.31 34.91 -32.55
CA THR A 443 28.26 34.80 -33.57
C THR A 443 28.25 33.40 -34.21
N PRO A 444 27.15 32.62 -34.06
CA PRO A 444 27.05 31.32 -34.70
C PRO A 444 26.89 31.52 -36.21
N SER A 445 27.58 30.69 -36.99
CA SER A 445 27.34 30.64 -38.43
C SER A 445 25.88 30.28 -38.71
N ARG A 446 25.27 30.87 -39.75
CA ARG A 446 23.83 30.73 -40.11
C ARG A 446 23.37 29.26 -40.23
N ARG A 447 24.30 28.32 -40.48
CA ARG A 447 24.07 26.87 -40.54
C ARG A 447 23.98 26.21 -39.16
N GLN A 448 24.74 26.65 -38.17
CA GLN A 448 24.70 26.13 -36.79
C GLN A 448 23.44 26.61 -36.04
N ALA A 449 23.02 27.87 -36.26
CA ALA A 449 21.75 28.38 -35.75
C ALA A 449 20.52 27.69 -36.37
N LEU A 450 20.65 27.19 -37.61
CA LEU A 450 19.63 26.34 -38.22
C LEU A 450 19.61 24.94 -37.59
N LEU A 451 20.77 24.29 -37.46
CA LEU A 451 20.89 22.92 -36.91
C LEU A 451 20.46 22.80 -35.44
N ALA A 452 20.76 23.80 -34.60
CA ALA A 452 20.27 23.86 -33.22
C ALA A 452 18.74 24.08 -33.14
N LYS A 453 18.13 24.66 -34.19
CA LYS A 453 16.67 24.72 -34.37
C LYS A 453 16.07 23.38 -34.82
N PHE A 454 16.89 22.47 -35.36
CA PHE A 454 16.47 21.18 -35.90
C PHE A 454 16.70 19.98 -34.96
N LEU A 455 17.47 20.14 -33.88
CA LEU A 455 17.54 19.14 -32.80
C LEU A 455 16.49 19.49 -31.74
N PRO A 456 15.34 18.80 -31.72
CA PRO A 456 14.22 19.25 -30.89
C PRO A 456 14.53 18.89 -29.44
N THR A 457 14.45 19.88 -28.55
CA THR A 457 14.48 19.73 -27.08
C THR A 457 13.54 18.62 -26.58
N HIS A 458 12.48 18.34 -27.34
CA HIS A 458 11.59 17.20 -27.17
C HIS A 458 12.31 15.84 -27.21
N PHE A 459 13.21 15.59 -28.17
CA PHE A 459 13.92 14.31 -28.29
C PHE A 459 14.92 14.08 -27.14
N ALA A 460 15.63 15.12 -26.70
CA ALA A 460 16.52 15.04 -25.55
C ALA A 460 15.74 14.75 -24.24
N ARG A 461 14.60 15.43 -24.04
CA ARG A 461 13.69 15.14 -22.91
C ARG A 461 13.12 13.73 -22.98
N GLN A 462 12.77 13.23 -24.17
CA GLN A 462 12.26 11.88 -24.37
C GLN A 462 13.33 10.80 -24.13
N ALA A 463 14.58 11.03 -24.54
CA ALA A 463 15.71 10.16 -24.26
C ALA A 463 16.03 10.09 -22.76
N LEU A 464 16.02 11.23 -22.06
CA LEU A 464 16.19 11.29 -20.60
C LEU A 464 15.07 10.53 -19.88
N LYS A 465 13.82 10.76 -20.29
CA LYS A 465 12.64 10.04 -19.78
C LYS A 465 12.77 8.51 -19.96
N LYS A 466 13.32 8.06 -21.09
CA LYS A 466 13.56 6.64 -21.40
C LYS A 466 14.69 6.05 -20.55
N ALA A 467 15.79 6.79 -20.36
CA ALA A 467 16.91 6.35 -19.52
C ALA A 467 16.51 6.25 -18.03
N GLN A 468 15.73 7.21 -17.54
CA GLN A 468 15.19 7.23 -16.18
C GLN A 468 14.20 6.08 -15.93
N HIS A 469 13.36 5.78 -16.91
CA HIS A 469 12.49 4.61 -16.87
C HIS A 469 13.30 3.31 -16.76
N SER A 470 14.38 3.20 -17.56
CA SER A 470 15.28 2.05 -17.53
C SER A 470 15.88 1.80 -16.15
N ASP A 471 16.26 2.85 -15.41
CA ASP A 471 16.84 2.72 -14.06
C ASP A 471 15.83 2.13 -13.05
N VAL A 472 14.56 2.57 -13.11
CA VAL A 472 13.50 2.06 -12.22
C VAL A 472 13.12 0.62 -12.58
N VAL A 473 13.08 0.29 -13.86
CA VAL A 473 12.85 -1.08 -14.34
C VAL A 473 14.00 -2.01 -13.92
N ALA A 474 15.25 -1.57 -14.04
CA ALA A 474 16.41 -2.33 -13.57
C ALA A 474 16.32 -2.63 -12.06
N SER A 475 15.88 -1.66 -11.26
CA SER A 475 15.61 -1.87 -9.83
C SER A 475 14.52 -2.94 -9.60
N GLN A 476 13.43 -2.93 -10.37
CA GLN A 476 12.37 -3.95 -10.25
C GLN A 476 12.87 -5.35 -10.62
N TYR A 477 13.66 -5.49 -11.68
CA TYR A 477 14.29 -6.77 -12.04
C TYR A 477 15.24 -7.27 -10.96
N PHE A 478 16.06 -6.38 -10.39
CA PHE A 478 16.94 -6.74 -9.29
C PHE A 478 16.14 -7.20 -8.06
N SER A 479 15.08 -6.47 -7.72
CA SER A 479 14.21 -6.86 -6.60
C SER A 479 13.49 -8.19 -6.85
N ALA A 480 13.08 -8.47 -8.08
CA ALA A 480 12.54 -9.77 -8.48
C ALA A 480 13.59 -10.89 -8.35
N CYS A 481 14.85 -10.61 -8.70
CA CYS A 481 15.97 -11.54 -8.50
C CYS A 481 16.21 -11.82 -7.00
N VAL A 482 16.16 -10.80 -6.14
CA VAL A 482 16.27 -10.97 -4.67
C VAL A 482 15.15 -11.88 -4.15
N VAL A 483 13.91 -11.68 -4.59
CA VAL A 483 12.77 -12.54 -4.24
C VAL A 483 12.99 -13.97 -4.72
N LEU A 484 13.46 -14.16 -5.95
CA LEU A 484 13.75 -15.46 -6.52
C LEU A 484 14.83 -16.19 -5.71
N VAL A 485 15.93 -15.52 -5.36
CA VAL A 485 16.98 -16.09 -4.50
C VAL A 485 16.43 -16.45 -3.14
N HIS A 486 15.70 -15.54 -2.48
CA HIS A 486 15.15 -15.78 -1.14
C HIS A 486 14.21 -17.00 -1.12
N THR A 487 13.22 -17.02 -2.00
CA THR A 487 12.25 -18.12 -2.09
C THR A 487 12.91 -19.45 -2.49
N SER A 488 13.90 -19.41 -3.39
CA SER A 488 14.66 -20.61 -3.78
C SER A 488 15.54 -21.13 -2.64
N CYS A 489 16.22 -20.26 -1.89
CA CYS A 489 16.99 -20.66 -0.71
C CYS A 489 16.09 -21.31 0.36
N MET A 490 14.92 -20.74 0.62
CA MET A 490 13.95 -21.35 1.55
C MET A 490 13.42 -22.70 1.06
N ALA A 491 13.23 -22.87 -0.26
CA ALA A 491 12.88 -24.16 -0.86
C ALA A 491 14.01 -25.19 -0.70
N ILE A 492 15.27 -24.80 -0.93
CA ILE A 492 16.43 -25.69 -0.75
C ILE A 492 16.52 -26.16 0.70
N MET A 493 16.34 -25.25 1.68
CA MET A 493 16.32 -25.60 3.11
C MET A 493 15.15 -26.54 3.46
N LEU A 494 13.97 -26.33 2.87
CA LEU A 494 12.85 -27.26 3.03
C LEU A 494 13.21 -28.67 2.56
N PHE A 495 13.79 -28.80 1.37
CA PHE A 495 14.16 -30.11 0.82
C PHE A 495 15.34 -30.77 1.54
N SER A 496 16.33 -29.99 2.01
CA SER A 496 17.46 -30.53 2.79
C SER A 496 16.99 -31.12 4.12
N VAL A 497 16.04 -30.46 4.79
CA VAL A 497 15.46 -30.94 6.05
C VAL A 497 14.49 -32.09 5.81
N ALA A 498 13.63 -32.01 4.80
CA ALA A 498 12.64 -33.05 4.54
C ALA A 498 13.25 -34.37 4.03
N SER A 499 14.42 -34.32 3.38
CA SER A 499 15.15 -35.53 2.94
C SER A 499 15.92 -36.21 4.07
N SER A 500 16.21 -35.50 5.17
CA SER A 500 17.07 -35.98 6.24
C SER A 500 16.35 -36.26 7.57
N ARG A 501 15.13 -35.75 7.76
CA ARG A 501 14.43 -35.77 9.06
C ARG A 501 12.93 -36.09 8.95
N SER A 502 12.28 -36.15 10.12
CA SER A 502 10.85 -36.39 10.28
C SER A 502 9.98 -35.24 9.75
N ALA A 503 8.73 -35.58 9.37
CA ALA A 503 7.74 -34.67 8.80
C ALA A 503 7.41 -33.43 9.66
N ARG A 504 7.68 -33.48 10.99
CA ARG A 504 7.45 -32.35 11.90
C ARG A 504 8.42 -31.20 11.66
N SER A 505 9.70 -31.52 11.41
CA SER A 505 10.70 -30.49 11.10
C SER A 505 10.43 -29.88 9.73
N SER A 506 10.00 -30.68 8.75
CA SER A 506 9.67 -30.16 7.42
C SER A 506 8.48 -29.21 7.43
N ASP A 507 7.46 -29.43 8.27
CA ASP A 507 6.31 -28.51 8.38
C ASP A 507 6.72 -27.10 8.87
N VAL A 508 7.71 -27.01 9.77
CA VAL A 508 8.25 -25.71 10.23
C VAL A 508 9.00 -24.98 9.10
N TYR A 509 9.85 -25.70 8.36
CA TYR A 509 10.56 -25.12 7.21
C TYR A 509 9.60 -24.76 6.07
N PHE A 510 8.49 -25.50 5.94
CA PHE A 510 7.43 -25.19 5.00
C PHE A 510 6.70 -23.89 5.37
N MET A 511 6.46 -23.60 6.65
CA MET A 511 5.97 -22.29 7.09
C MET A 511 6.94 -21.17 6.71
N GLY A 512 8.25 -21.39 6.89
CA GLY A 512 9.29 -20.47 6.45
C GLY A 512 9.24 -20.21 4.94
N PHE A 513 9.07 -21.26 4.13
CA PHE A 513 8.89 -21.15 2.69
C PHE A 513 7.63 -20.35 2.32
N ILE A 514 6.47 -20.65 2.92
CA ILE A 514 5.23 -19.86 2.72
C ILE A 514 5.45 -18.39 3.08
N ASN A 515 6.12 -18.11 4.22
CA ASN A 515 6.38 -16.75 4.64
C ASN A 515 7.28 -16.01 3.64
N SER A 516 8.25 -16.68 3.02
CA SER A 516 9.10 -16.10 1.98
C SER A 516 8.32 -15.74 0.71
N ILE A 517 7.35 -16.57 0.30
CA ILE A 517 6.41 -16.23 -0.78
C ILE A 517 5.63 -14.99 -0.39
N LEU A 518 4.99 -14.99 0.78
CA LEU A 518 4.13 -13.89 1.22
C LEU A 518 4.89 -12.57 1.39
N PHE A 519 6.16 -12.62 1.83
CA PHE A 519 6.99 -11.43 2.00
C PHE A 519 7.12 -10.63 0.69
N SER A 520 7.21 -11.32 -0.47
CA SER A 520 7.28 -10.64 -1.77
C SER A 520 5.98 -9.95 -2.16
N HIS A 521 4.83 -10.52 -1.75
CA HIS A 521 3.50 -10.02 -2.06
C HIS A 521 2.99 -8.94 -1.09
N ARG A 522 3.51 -8.89 0.14
CA ARG A 522 3.16 -7.88 1.16
C ARG A 522 3.87 -6.52 0.97
N SER A 523 4.50 -6.33 -0.20
CA SER A 523 5.12 -5.10 -0.71
C SER A 523 6.05 -4.32 0.24
N GLY A 524 6.62 -4.98 1.27
CA GLY A 524 7.73 -4.46 2.06
C GLY A 524 8.86 -3.92 1.17
N PHE A 525 9.14 -4.66 0.11
CA PHE A 525 10.22 -4.40 -0.83
C PHE A 525 9.80 -3.67 -2.12
N ARG A 526 8.53 -3.20 -2.18
CA ARG A 526 7.97 -2.41 -3.30
C ARG A 526 8.07 -3.08 -4.69
N VAL A 527 8.14 -4.40 -4.73
CA VAL A 527 8.05 -5.19 -5.97
C VAL A 527 6.65 -5.07 -6.55
N ARG A 528 6.55 -4.89 -7.87
CA ARG A 528 5.25 -4.85 -8.55
C ARG A 528 4.57 -6.20 -8.57
N HIS A 529 3.23 -6.17 -8.60
CA HIS A 529 2.39 -7.36 -8.61
C HIS A 529 2.81 -8.39 -9.68
N ARG A 530 3.01 -7.93 -10.92
CA ARG A 530 3.41 -8.79 -12.05
C ARG A 530 4.71 -9.56 -11.78
N TYR A 531 5.74 -8.88 -11.27
CA TYR A 531 7.03 -9.52 -11.00
C TYR A 531 6.96 -10.45 -9.79
N ALA A 532 6.25 -10.05 -8.73
CA ALA A 532 6.06 -10.88 -7.55
C ALA A 532 5.32 -12.18 -7.92
N VAL A 533 4.16 -12.10 -8.59
CA VAL A 533 3.39 -13.28 -9.02
C VAL A 533 4.17 -14.17 -9.96
N LEU A 534 4.84 -13.59 -10.98
CA LEU A 534 5.60 -14.40 -11.93
C LEU A 534 6.72 -15.17 -11.23
N THR A 535 7.52 -14.50 -10.40
CA THR A 535 8.66 -15.14 -9.72
C THR A 535 8.21 -16.18 -8.70
N THR A 536 7.23 -15.89 -7.85
CA THR A 536 6.76 -16.85 -6.85
C THR A 536 6.00 -18.02 -7.47
N THR A 537 5.26 -17.81 -8.57
CA THR A 537 4.59 -18.89 -9.29
C THR A 537 5.60 -19.81 -9.97
N LEU A 538 6.64 -19.26 -10.60
CA LEU A 538 7.73 -20.06 -11.19
C LEU A 538 8.43 -20.90 -10.11
N VAL A 539 8.85 -20.29 -9.00
CA VAL A 539 9.51 -21.01 -7.91
C VAL A 539 8.56 -22.03 -7.28
N GLY A 540 7.31 -21.67 -7.01
CA GLY A 540 6.30 -22.57 -6.44
C GLY A 540 6.00 -23.77 -7.34
N PHE A 541 5.89 -23.57 -8.65
CA PHE A 541 5.73 -24.67 -9.61
C PHE A 541 6.98 -25.58 -9.65
N SER A 542 8.18 -25.00 -9.69
CA SER A 542 9.43 -25.76 -9.61
C SER A 542 9.53 -26.56 -8.31
N VAL A 543 9.13 -25.98 -7.18
CA VAL A 543 9.08 -26.67 -5.87
C VAL A 543 8.10 -27.83 -5.92
N ILE A 544 6.92 -27.68 -6.51
CA ILE A 544 5.96 -28.79 -6.67
C ILE A 544 6.56 -29.93 -7.50
N LEU A 545 7.24 -29.62 -8.61
CA LEU A 545 7.90 -30.63 -9.44
C LEU A 545 9.03 -31.37 -8.72
N VAL A 546 9.84 -30.65 -7.95
CA VAL A 546 10.91 -31.25 -7.13
C VAL A 546 10.31 -32.07 -5.97
N ALA A 547 9.23 -31.56 -5.36
CA ALA A 547 8.49 -32.25 -4.31
C ALA A 547 7.96 -33.60 -4.77
N ILE A 548 7.39 -33.67 -5.97
CA ILE A 548 6.95 -34.95 -6.57
C ILE A 548 8.09 -35.96 -6.63
N LYS A 549 9.34 -35.54 -6.82
CA LYS A 549 10.48 -36.48 -6.87
C LYS A 549 11.07 -36.79 -5.50
N MET A 550 11.21 -35.78 -4.63
CA MET A 550 12.03 -35.88 -3.41
C MET A 550 11.24 -36.08 -2.12
N LEU A 551 9.94 -35.74 -2.08
CA LEU A 551 9.11 -35.83 -0.85
C LEU A 551 8.32 -37.14 -0.76
N HIS A 552 8.95 -38.25 -1.15
CA HIS A 552 8.46 -39.61 -0.88
C HIS A 552 9.15 -40.16 0.37
N VAL A 553 8.90 -39.54 1.52
CA VAL A 553 9.52 -39.92 2.79
C VAL A 553 8.88 -41.19 3.33
N ASN A 554 9.68 -42.12 3.84
CA ASN A 554 9.22 -43.35 4.49
C ASN A 554 8.18 -43.02 5.59
N GLY A 555 6.94 -43.50 5.42
CA GLY A 555 5.81 -43.25 6.33
C GLY A 555 4.83 -42.14 5.92
N TYR A 556 5.18 -41.27 4.96
CA TYR A 556 4.30 -40.21 4.42
C TYR A 556 4.43 -40.11 2.88
N PRO A 557 3.99 -41.13 2.11
CA PRO A 557 4.22 -41.21 0.67
C PRO A 557 3.55 -40.08 -0.15
N TYR A 558 2.58 -39.38 0.43
CA TYR A 558 1.79 -38.33 -0.23
C TYR A 558 2.06 -36.93 0.34
N LEU A 559 3.18 -36.71 1.03
CA LEU A 559 3.52 -35.40 1.60
C LEU A 559 3.61 -34.30 0.53
N TRP A 560 4.06 -34.65 -0.67
CA TRP A 560 4.10 -33.73 -1.81
C TRP A 560 2.70 -33.23 -2.23
N ILE A 561 1.65 -34.05 -2.10
CA ILE A 561 0.27 -33.66 -2.42
C ILE A 561 -0.20 -32.60 -1.43
N ARG A 562 0.05 -32.83 -0.13
CA ARG A 562 -0.29 -31.90 0.95
C ARG A 562 0.40 -30.55 0.74
N TYR A 563 1.72 -30.54 0.54
CA TYR A 563 2.46 -29.29 0.32
C TYR A 563 2.10 -28.63 -1.00
N GLY A 564 1.90 -29.40 -2.07
CA GLY A 564 1.47 -28.87 -3.37
C GLY A 564 0.12 -28.16 -3.30
N ALA A 565 -0.87 -28.75 -2.63
CA ALA A 565 -2.17 -28.13 -2.41
C ALA A 565 -2.06 -26.81 -1.63
N TYR A 566 -1.28 -26.79 -0.55
CA TYR A 566 -1.04 -25.57 0.22
C TYR A 566 -0.29 -24.48 -0.57
N ILE A 567 0.71 -24.86 -1.38
CA ILE A 567 1.44 -23.92 -2.24
C ILE A 567 0.47 -23.26 -3.23
N ILE A 568 -0.41 -24.03 -3.87
CA ILE A 568 -1.39 -23.50 -4.82
C ILE A 568 -2.31 -22.48 -4.12
N ILE A 569 -2.88 -22.83 -2.96
CA ILE A 569 -3.75 -21.93 -2.19
C ILE A 569 -3.00 -20.65 -1.79
N VAL A 570 -1.78 -20.78 -1.28
CA VAL A 570 -0.94 -19.65 -0.88
C VAL A 570 -0.61 -18.74 -2.06
N LEU A 571 -0.25 -19.29 -3.23
CA LEU A 571 0.05 -18.51 -4.43
C LEU A 571 -1.17 -17.70 -4.90
N VAL A 572 -2.36 -18.30 -4.86
CA VAL A 572 -3.61 -17.59 -5.19
C VAL A 572 -3.86 -16.45 -4.20
N LEU A 573 -3.82 -16.73 -2.90
CA LEU A 573 -4.04 -15.71 -1.86
C LEU A 573 -2.99 -14.58 -1.91
N ALA A 574 -1.72 -14.92 -2.10
CA ALA A 574 -0.65 -13.94 -2.21
C ALA A 574 -0.78 -13.09 -3.49
N GLY A 575 -1.18 -13.72 -4.59
CA GLY A 575 -1.57 -13.04 -5.83
C GLY A 575 -2.68 -12.03 -5.59
N MET A 576 -3.76 -12.40 -4.87
CA MET A 576 -4.86 -11.50 -4.53
C MET A 576 -4.40 -10.29 -3.69
N ILE A 577 -3.56 -10.52 -2.66
CA ILE A 577 -3.01 -9.44 -1.81
C ILE A 577 -2.25 -8.42 -2.65
N SER A 578 -1.30 -8.89 -3.46
CA SER A 578 -0.47 -8.00 -4.28
C SER A 578 -1.25 -7.31 -5.39
N ARG A 579 -2.27 -7.98 -5.96
CA ARG A 579 -3.18 -7.41 -6.96
C ARG A 579 -4.00 -6.28 -6.38
N GLU A 580 -4.57 -6.49 -5.20
CA GLU A 580 -5.35 -5.47 -4.47
C GLU A 580 -4.48 -4.24 -4.18
N GLU A 581 -3.28 -4.45 -3.68
CA GLU A 581 -2.36 -3.35 -3.36
C GLU A 581 -1.96 -2.54 -4.60
N GLU A 582 -1.63 -3.20 -5.72
CA GLU A 582 -1.31 -2.51 -6.97
C GLU A 582 -2.52 -1.74 -7.52
N SER A 583 -3.71 -2.34 -7.48
CA SER A 583 -4.96 -1.69 -7.87
C SER A 583 -5.20 -0.42 -7.04
N LEU A 584 -5.03 -0.47 -5.72
CA LEU A 584 -5.22 0.69 -4.83
C LEU A 584 -4.23 1.82 -5.10
N ARG A 585 -2.97 1.51 -5.40
CA ARG A 585 -1.97 2.54 -5.75
C ARG A 585 -2.23 3.18 -7.11
N ARG A 586 -2.73 2.40 -8.09
CA ARG A 586 -3.14 2.92 -9.39
C ARG A 586 -4.33 3.84 -9.27
N ASP A 587 -5.33 3.43 -8.49
CA ASP A 587 -6.47 4.29 -8.17
C ASP A 587 -6.02 5.58 -7.51
N PHE A 588 -5.13 5.50 -6.52
CA PHE A 588 -4.60 6.68 -5.85
C PHE A 588 -3.92 7.63 -6.84
N PHE A 589 -3.09 7.09 -7.74
CA PHE A 589 -2.41 7.87 -8.76
C PHE A 589 -3.37 8.58 -9.71
N ILE A 590 -4.41 7.88 -10.18
CA ILE A 590 -5.46 8.45 -11.05
C ILE A 590 -6.24 9.53 -10.30
N LEU A 591 -6.76 9.21 -9.11
CA LEU A 591 -7.57 10.11 -8.29
C LEU A 591 -6.80 11.37 -7.92
N LYS A 592 -5.54 11.23 -7.47
CA LYS A 592 -4.64 12.36 -7.19
C LYS A 592 -4.49 13.27 -8.43
N SER A 593 -4.28 12.67 -9.60
CA SER A 593 -4.06 13.41 -10.85
C SER A 593 -5.30 14.22 -11.23
N ILE A 594 -6.47 13.59 -11.23
CA ILE A 594 -7.76 14.26 -11.49
C ILE A 594 -8.00 15.37 -10.46
N ARG A 595 -7.78 15.07 -9.18
CA ARG A 595 -8.01 16.02 -8.08
C ARG A 595 -7.08 17.23 -8.15
N THR A 596 -5.88 17.06 -8.69
CA THR A 596 -4.92 18.14 -8.92
C THR A 596 -5.43 19.11 -9.97
N LEU A 597 -6.03 18.59 -11.05
CA LEU A 597 -6.61 19.43 -12.09
C LEU A 597 -7.90 20.11 -11.63
N GLU A 598 -8.76 19.41 -10.87
CA GLU A 598 -9.95 20.02 -10.28
C GLU A 598 -9.59 21.18 -9.33
N PHE A 599 -8.53 21.01 -8.53
CA PHE A 599 -8.02 22.07 -7.68
C PHE A 599 -7.50 23.25 -8.49
N GLU A 600 -6.77 23.00 -9.58
CA GLU A 600 -6.28 24.07 -10.46
C GLU A 600 -7.45 24.87 -11.06
N GLU A 601 -8.47 24.19 -11.56
CA GLU A 601 -9.68 24.83 -12.09
C GLU A 601 -10.41 25.67 -11.03
N TRP A 602 -10.55 25.13 -9.82
CA TRP A 602 -11.12 25.84 -8.67
C TRP A 602 -10.28 27.06 -8.28
N TYR A 603 -8.96 26.91 -8.19
CA TYR A 603 -8.04 27.97 -7.79
C TYR A 603 -8.03 29.12 -8.80
N GLN A 604 -8.01 28.81 -10.10
CA GLN A 604 -8.14 29.81 -11.16
C GLN A 604 -9.50 30.52 -11.08
N THR A 605 -10.57 29.80 -10.76
CA THR A 605 -11.90 30.40 -10.54
C THR A 605 -11.89 31.39 -9.37
N ILE A 606 -11.27 31.03 -8.25
CA ILE A 606 -11.13 31.92 -7.09
C ILE A 606 -10.28 33.14 -7.42
N ILE A 607 -9.12 32.98 -8.07
CA ILE A 607 -8.30 34.13 -8.48
C ILE A 607 -9.08 35.05 -9.40
N ASN A 608 -9.86 34.50 -10.34
CA ASN A 608 -10.68 35.31 -11.24
C ASN A 608 -11.79 36.06 -10.50
N ILE A 609 -12.37 35.46 -9.46
CA ILE A 609 -13.38 36.10 -8.60
C ILE A 609 -12.73 37.16 -7.71
N GLN A 610 -11.62 36.84 -7.04
CA GLN A 610 -10.87 37.77 -6.20
C GLN A 610 -10.25 38.91 -7.03
N GLY A 611 -9.82 38.66 -8.27
CA GLY A 611 -9.35 39.70 -9.18
C GLY A 611 -10.48 40.63 -9.60
N LYS A 612 -11.69 40.09 -9.83
CA LYS A 612 -12.90 40.90 -10.09
C LYS A 612 -13.37 41.65 -8.84
N ILE A 613 -13.36 41.01 -7.68
CA ILE A 613 -13.70 41.62 -6.40
C ILE A 613 -12.65 42.66 -6.05
N SER A 614 -11.35 42.42 -6.24
CA SER A 614 -10.29 43.39 -5.97
C SER A 614 -10.38 44.57 -6.94
N TYR A 615 -10.75 44.38 -8.21
CA TYR A 615 -11.02 45.50 -9.13
C TYR A 615 -12.29 46.29 -8.74
N PHE A 616 -13.34 45.60 -8.31
CA PHE A 616 -14.60 46.20 -7.87
C PHE A 616 -14.47 46.87 -6.50
N SER A 617 -13.71 46.25 -5.59
CA SER A 617 -13.33 46.75 -4.28
C SER A 617 -12.31 47.86 -4.40
N PHE A 618 -11.40 47.89 -5.37
CA PHE A 618 -10.50 49.04 -5.58
C PHE A 618 -11.28 50.25 -6.13
N GLN A 619 -12.25 50.04 -7.01
CA GLN A 619 -13.22 51.07 -7.43
C GLN A 619 -14.11 51.55 -6.26
N LEU A 620 -14.62 50.62 -5.45
CA LEU A 620 -15.45 50.92 -4.28
C LEU A 620 -14.64 51.53 -3.14
N ILE A 621 -13.38 51.12 -2.96
CA ILE A 621 -12.43 51.65 -1.97
C ILE A 621 -12.05 53.05 -2.41
N ILE A 622 -11.73 53.36 -3.67
CA ILE A 622 -11.53 54.76 -4.11
C ILE A 622 -12.78 55.62 -3.85
N ALA A 623 -13.98 55.09 -4.11
CA ALA A 623 -15.23 55.80 -3.83
C ALA A 623 -15.52 55.97 -2.32
N ILE A 624 -15.18 54.96 -1.51
CA ILE A 624 -15.38 54.95 -0.06
C ILE A 624 -14.27 55.72 0.65
N GLU A 625 -13.01 55.72 0.20
CA GLU A 625 -11.88 56.49 0.72
C GLU A 625 -12.16 57.99 0.54
N TRP A 626 -12.77 58.39 -0.57
CA TRP A 626 -13.23 59.78 -0.79
C TRP A 626 -14.26 60.22 0.25
N VAL A 627 -15.13 59.30 0.71
CA VAL A 627 -16.14 59.55 1.76
C VAL A 627 -15.59 59.34 3.18
N ARG A 628 -14.68 58.38 3.39
CA ARG A 628 -14.06 58.01 4.68
C ARG A 628 -13.00 59.01 5.13
N THR A 629 -12.29 59.65 4.21
CA THR A 629 -11.28 60.68 4.55
C THR A 629 -11.93 61.91 5.22
N ARG A 630 -13.25 62.10 5.05
CA ARG A 630 -14.03 63.14 5.73
C ARG A 630 -14.55 62.72 7.13
N LEU A 631 -14.54 61.44 7.47
CA LEU A 631 -15.18 60.89 8.68
C LEU A 631 -14.24 60.14 9.63
N ILE A 632 -13.07 59.66 9.20
CA ILE A 632 -12.15 58.86 10.05
C ILE A 632 -11.18 59.70 10.90
N ASN A 633 -11.09 61.01 10.70
CA ASN A 633 -10.32 61.89 11.61
C ASN A 633 -10.95 62.07 13.00
N LYS A 634 -12.11 61.44 13.29
CA LYS A 634 -12.78 61.54 14.61
C LYS A 634 -12.87 60.25 15.43
N VAL A 635 -12.49 59.07 14.91
CA VAL A 635 -12.78 57.78 15.60
C VAL A 635 -11.56 56.88 15.82
N LYS A 636 -10.40 57.22 15.27
CA LYS A 636 -9.18 56.39 15.40
C LYS A 636 -8.48 56.42 16.77
N ALA A 637 -9.02 57.13 17.76
CA ALA A 637 -8.44 57.20 19.12
C ALA A 637 -9.06 56.21 20.14
N ARG A 638 -9.96 55.28 19.74
CA ARG A 638 -10.72 54.44 20.69
C ARG A 638 -10.71 52.93 20.47
N ARG A 639 -9.93 52.38 19.53
CA ARG A 639 -10.01 50.94 19.17
C ARG A 639 -8.69 50.16 19.14
N GLU A 640 -7.65 50.65 19.81
CA GLU A 640 -6.38 49.90 19.92
C GLU A 640 -6.23 49.10 21.23
N ALA A 641 -7.31 48.85 21.98
CA ALA A 641 -7.23 48.20 23.30
C ALA A 641 -7.83 46.78 23.39
N LYS A 642 -8.27 46.13 22.30
CA LYS A 642 -8.90 44.80 22.42
C LYS A 642 -8.88 43.98 21.13
N LYS A 643 -7.79 43.24 20.90
CA LYS A 643 -7.79 41.88 20.32
C LYS A 643 -6.36 41.36 20.14
N SER A 644 -5.88 40.59 21.12
CA SER A 644 -4.86 39.57 20.89
C SER A 644 -5.34 38.27 21.55
N HIS A 645 -5.92 37.41 20.74
CA HIS A 645 -6.02 35.99 21.07
C HIS A 645 -5.36 35.24 19.93
N SER A 646 -4.24 34.61 20.27
CA SER A 646 -3.45 33.74 19.42
C SER A 646 -4.30 32.55 18.99
N ARG A 647 -4.67 32.51 17.71
CA ARG A 647 -5.13 31.29 17.04
C ARG A 647 -3.90 30.40 16.86
N GLU A 648 -3.80 29.30 17.60
CA GLU A 648 -2.89 28.22 17.24
C GLU A 648 -3.27 27.70 15.85
N ALA A 649 -2.33 27.78 14.91
CA ALA A 649 -2.51 27.24 13.58
C ALA A 649 -2.74 25.72 13.68
N PRO A 650 -3.76 25.15 13.02
CA PRO A 650 -3.97 23.71 13.03
C PRO A 650 -2.73 23.03 12.46
N VAL A 651 -2.10 22.17 13.27
CA VAL A 651 -0.96 21.35 12.85
C VAL A 651 -1.42 20.49 11.68
N LEU A 652 -0.96 20.83 10.47
CA LEU A 652 -1.17 20.00 9.28
C LEU A 652 -0.44 18.67 9.49
N ILE A 653 -1.20 17.63 9.81
CA ILE A 653 -0.68 16.27 9.93
C ILE A 653 -0.38 15.77 8.52
N ASP A 654 0.90 15.77 8.15
CA ASP A 654 1.34 15.15 6.91
C ASP A 654 1.24 13.63 7.04
N THR A 655 0.22 13.07 6.36
CA THR A 655 -0.08 11.64 6.41
C THR A 655 1.03 10.77 5.80
N SER A 656 2.02 11.37 5.13
CA SER A 656 3.24 10.70 4.65
C SER A 656 4.01 10.02 5.79
N THR A 657 3.99 10.61 6.99
CA THR A 657 4.71 10.13 8.18
C THR A 657 4.17 8.79 8.70
N HIS A 658 2.87 8.53 8.52
CA HIS A 658 2.18 7.36 9.09
C HIS A 658 2.62 6.01 8.49
N LEU A 659 3.06 5.99 7.22
CA LEU A 659 3.50 4.73 6.62
C LEU A 659 4.91 4.33 7.06
N SER A 660 5.76 5.32 7.31
CA SER A 660 7.06 5.09 7.93
C SER A 660 6.91 4.57 9.36
N GLN A 661 5.89 5.03 10.08
CA GLN A 661 5.56 4.57 11.44
C GLN A 661 5.13 3.10 11.46
N ALA A 662 4.23 2.65 10.58
CA ALA A 662 3.81 1.25 10.55
C ALA A 662 4.95 0.28 10.25
N SER A 663 5.82 0.63 9.28
CA SER A 663 6.99 -0.19 8.95
C SER A 663 8.01 -0.22 10.09
N LYS A 664 8.13 0.90 10.83
CA LYS A 664 8.96 1.01 12.02
C LYS A 664 8.41 0.17 13.18
N ILE A 665 7.09 0.18 13.41
CA ILE A 665 6.43 -0.64 14.43
C ILE A 665 6.59 -2.12 14.11
N GLY A 666 6.41 -2.53 12.85
CA GLY A 666 6.67 -3.91 12.42
C GLY A 666 8.10 -4.37 12.72
N MET A 667 9.09 -3.53 12.38
CA MET A 667 10.49 -3.80 12.69
C MET A 667 10.74 -3.95 14.21
N TYR A 668 10.15 -3.08 15.04
CA TYR A 668 10.27 -3.23 16.50
C TYR A 668 9.58 -4.48 17.03
N GLY A 669 8.43 -4.87 16.47
CA GLY A 669 7.76 -6.12 16.81
C GLY A 669 8.64 -7.33 16.55
N GLU A 670 9.31 -7.38 15.39
CA GLU A 670 10.25 -8.46 15.04
C GLU A 670 11.51 -8.43 15.92
N PHE A 671 11.98 -7.24 16.30
CA PHE A 671 13.06 -7.11 17.27
C PHE A 671 12.68 -7.68 18.65
N VAL A 672 11.43 -7.49 19.10
CA VAL A 672 10.95 -8.11 20.35
C VAL A 672 10.90 -9.64 20.23
N HIS A 673 10.48 -10.18 19.09
CA HIS A 673 10.51 -11.64 18.86
C HIS A 673 11.94 -12.19 18.93
N LEU A 674 12.90 -11.50 18.30
CA LEU A 674 14.31 -11.86 18.39
C LEU A 674 14.81 -11.81 19.83
N LEU A 675 14.45 -10.78 20.59
CA LEU A 675 14.84 -10.62 21.99
C LEU A 675 14.29 -11.77 22.85
N LEU A 676 13.01 -12.13 22.68
CA LEU A 676 12.38 -13.24 23.40
C LEU A 676 13.10 -14.57 23.15
N VAL A 677 13.48 -14.85 21.90
CA VAL A 677 14.23 -16.07 21.55
C VAL A 677 15.65 -16.05 22.11
N VAL A 678 16.33 -14.90 22.08
CA VAL A 678 17.66 -14.78 22.69
C VAL A 678 17.58 -15.01 24.20
N ILE A 679 16.55 -14.49 24.87
CA ILE A 679 16.33 -14.73 26.30
C ILE A 679 16.09 -16.22 26.56
N ASP A 680 15.20 -16.89 25.80
CA ASP A 680 14.95 -18.33 25.92
C ASP A 680 16.24 -19.15 25.76
N LEU A 681 17.06 -18.80 24.76
CA LEU A 681 18.34 -19.46 24.51
C LEU A 681 19.32 -19.26 25.68
N LEU A 682 19.44 -18.03 26.21
CA LEU A 682 20.32 -17.73 27.35
C LEU A 682 19.89 -18.50 28.61
N VAL A 683 18.58 -18.57 28.87
CA VAL A 683 18.05 -19.34 30.01
C VAL A 683 18.39 -20.82 29.86
N HIS A 684 18.16 -21.41 28.68
CA HIS A 684 18.47 -22.82 28.42
C HIS A 684 19.96 -23.16 28.36
N ILE A 685 20.84 -22.20 28.08
CA ILE A 685 22.30 -22.40 28.15
C ILE A 685 22.79 -22.32 29.61
N SER A 686 22.10 -21.54 30.44
CA SER A 686 22.44 -21.36 31.87
C SER A 686 21.92 -22.46 32.79
N SER A 687 20.88 -23.18 32.37
CA SER A 687 20.32 -24.39 33.02
C SER A 687 21.00 -25.65 32.52
#